data_AF-A0A917LR78-F1
#
_entry.id   AF-A0A917LR78-F1
#
_cell.length_a   1.000
_cell.length_b   1.000
_cell.length_c   1.000
_cell.angle_alpha   90.00
_cell.angle_beta   90.00
_cell.angle_gamma   90.00
#
_symmetry.space_group_name_H-M   'P 1'
#
loop_
_entity.id
_entity.type
_entity.pdbx_description
1 polymer ?
#
loop_
_entity_poly.entity_id
_entity_poly.type
_entity_poly.pdbx_seq_one_letter_code
_entity_poly.pdbx_strand_id
1 'polypeptide(L)'
;MSAAPSRPQHAGSPAEAAARYDDAALQAAATVIRRYSTSFGLACRLLGPEVRPHVYAVYALVRIADEIVDGASAGSGVSARGARELLDDLETETYAAIGRGFSSNLVVHAFARTARRAGIGPELIRPFFASMRADLSEDRHSADSLDEYVYGSAEVVGLMCLQVFLMDRPVPEERRAELVAGARRLGAAFQKVNFLRDLAEDYGELGRVYFPGVEPGAFSETEKDRLLDDIDADLAAARAVVGDLPPSSRAAVLAAHDLFRELSVRIRATPARDLLSTRVQVPNPRKAALAAAAVAKARTRRRAPAPAPGGRRAVVVGAGIAGLAAAGLLARDGWDVEVLERGTTTGGRAGLLERDGFRFDTGPSWYLMPEVFDHFFRLMGSSASAELDLVRLDPAYRVWGEKYAEPLDIRSDLEHTVAQFEAVEPGAGARIRAYLGSAKRTYDLAVDHFLYTSYASFTPLLTRAVVAGLPGLARHLTGSLHDLAARTVQDTRLRQVLGYPAVFLASAPRMTPSLYHLMSHMDLADSVQYPQGGFRRIIEAVERLAVAHGARIRTQADVVRIVTAPDAGGAGRPRATGVVWRDADGAEHELAADVVVSAADLHHTETQLLPPALQTYPQRYWDGRQTGPGAVLVMLGVRGELPELPHHSLFFTDDWDTNFGAIFDEPARVPDPASVYVCKPSATDPDVAPEGHENLFVLVPVPADPGLGAGGPDGGGSAAVEAAADRVIDQIAQWAGVPDLRERIVVRHTVGPEDFRRDFNSWRGNVLGPAHVLKQSAFFRGTNKSRRVQGLHYCGASTIPGIGLPMCLISAEILLKDLRGDTSTGRLAEPLVPGA
;
A
#
# COMPACT_ATOMS: atom_id res chain seq x y z
N MET A 1 50.85 -0.24 77.40
CA MET A 1 49.81 0.79 77.17
C MET A 1 49.48 0.78 75.69
N SER A 2 48.35 0.16 75.34
CA SER A 2 47.87 0.02 73.96
C SER A 2 47.15 1.31 73.55
N ALA A 3 47.66 2.01 72.55
CA ALA A 3 46.97 3.12 71.92
C ALA A 3 46.07 2.57 70.82
N ALA A 4 44.75 2.69 71.01
CA ALA A 4 43.75 2.31 70.02
C ALA A 4 43.82 3.25 68.80
N PRO A 5 43.66 2.74 67.57
CA PRO A 5 43.70 3.56 66.37
C PRO A 5 42.41 4.36 66.20
N SER A 6 42.58 5.63 65.86
CA SER A 6 41.55 6.59 65.47
C SER A 6 40.71 6.09 64.30
N ARG A 7 39.39 5.94 64.49
CA ARG A 7 38.43 5.72 63.41
C ARG A 7 38.36 6.95 62.49
N PRO A 8 38.47 6.82 61.16
CA PRO A 8 38.30 7.95 60.26
C PRO A 8 36.82 8.39 60.23
N GLN A 9 36.60 9.68 60.47
CA GLN A 9 35.32 10.37 60.33
C GLN A 9 34.98 10.55 58.85
N HIS A 10 34.20 9.65 58.27
CA HIS A 10 33.56 9.83 56.95
C HIS A 10 32.10 9.34 57.01
N ALA A 11 31.29 9.96 57.87
CA ALA A 11 29.85 9.82 57.81
C ALA A 11 29.28 11.14 57.28
N GLY A 12 29.05 11.21 55.96
CA GLY A 12 28.18 12.22 55.37
C GLY A 12 26.77 12.17 55.97
N SER A 13 25.93 13.15 55.67
CA SER A 13 24.55 13.19 56.17
C SER A 13 23.78 11.89 55.83
N PRO A 14 22.75 11.50 56.61
CA PRO A 14 21.93 10.32 56.27
C PRO A 14 21.40 10.32 54.83
N ALA A 15 21.12 11.51 54.27
CA ALA A 15 20.72 11.68 52.87
C ALA A 15 21.86 11.36 51.87
N GLU A 16 23.09 11.76 52.17
CA GLU A 16 24.28 11.42 51.37
C GLU A 16 24.63 9.93 51.46
N ALA A 17 24.40 9.30 52.60
CA ALA A 17 24.54 7.85 52.74
C ALA A 17 23.50 7.10 51.90
N ALA A 18 22.24 7.54 51.92
CA ALA A 18 21.17 6.98 51.09
C ALA A 18 21.46 7.16 49.59
N ALA A 19 21.87 8.36 49.15
CA ALA A 19 22.20 8.62 47.75
C ALA A 19 23.38 7.76 47.24
N ARG A 20 24.39 7.50 48.08
CA ARG A 20 25.49 6.59 47.73
C ARG A 20 25.03 5.13 47.60
N TYR A 21 24.14 4.69 48.49
CA TYR A 21 23.57 3.34 48.43
C TYR A 21 22.70 3.15 47.18
N ASP A 22 21.87 4.16 46.90
CA ASP A 22 21.03 4.26 45.71
C ASP A 22 21.83 4.12 44.40
N ASP A 23 22.99 4.80 44.31
CA ASP A 23 23.89 4.70 43.17
C ASP A 23 24.53 3.32 43.06
N ALA A 24 25.02 2.76 44.17
CA ALA A 24 25.59 1.42 44.21
C ALA A 24 24.58 0.35 43.73
N ALA A 25 23.32 0.48 44.13
CA ALA A 25 22.23 -0.40 43.70
C ALA A 25 21.97 -0.32 42.18
N LEU A 26 21.92 0.89 41.61
CA LEU A 26 21.76 1.06 40.16
C LEU A 26 22.97 0.53 39.38
N GLN A 27 24.19 0.67 39.90
CA GLN A 27 25.39 0.10 39.30
C GLN A 27 25.39 -1.43 39.34
N ALA A 28 24.89 -2.04 40.41
CA ALA A 28 24.70 -3.48 40.51
C ALA A 28 23.72 -3.98 39.44
N ALA A 29 22.54 -3.35 39.33
CA ALA A 29 21.56 -3.67 38.28
C ALA A 29 22.15 -3.54 36.87
N ALA A 30 22.90 -2.46 36.60
CA ALA A 30 23.55 -2.25 35.32
C ALA A 30 24.62 -3.32 35.01
N THR A 31 25.27 -3.88 36.03
CA THR A 31 26.26 -4.96 35.89
C THR A 31 25.61 -6.26 35.47
N VAL A 32 24.46 -6.61 36.06
CA VAL A 32 23.66 -7.77 35.67
C VAL A 32 23.34 -7.70 34.17
N ILE A 33 22.75 -6.61 33.69
CA ILE A 33 22.38 -6.48 32.27
C ILE A 33 23.58 -6.60 31.33
N ARG A 34 24.72 -5.98 31.68
CA ARG A 34 25.93 -6.05 30.85
C ARG A 34 26.51 -7.46 30.75
N ARG A 35 26.36 -8.29 31.79
CA ARG A 35 26.92 -9.64 31.82
C ARG A 35 26.00 -10.66 31.15
N TYR A 36 24.70 -10.50 31.31
CA TYR A 36 23.70 -11.48 30.86
C TYR A 36 23.09 -11.20 29.49
N SER A 37 23.30 -10.00 28.89
CA SER A 37 22.74 -9.75 27.56
C SER A 37 23.62 -8.96 26.59
N THR A 38 24.02 -9.62 25.50
CA THR A 38 24.76 -9.01 24.39
C THR A 38 23.84 -8.24 23.44
N SER A 39 22.67 -8.80 23.11
CA SER A 39 21.72 -8.21 22.14
C SER A 39 20.84 -7.14 22.79
N PHE A 40 20.26 -7.44 23.95
CA PHE A 40 19.43 -6.49 24.70
C PHE A 40 20.27 -5.36 25.30
N GLY A 41 21.50 -5.67 25.73
CA GLY A 41 22.46 -4.67 26.20
C GLY A 41 22.81 -3.60 25.17
N LEU A 42 22.76 -3.90 23.87
CA LEU A 42 22.95 -2.90 22.81
C LEU A 42 21.72 -1.98 22.67
N ALA A 43 20.50 -2.53 22.68
CA ALA A 43 19.27 -1.75 22.60
C ALA A 43 19.11 -0.81 23.81
N CYS A 44 19.42 -1.29 25.02
CA CYS A 44 19.33 -0.47 26.23
C CYS A 44 20.37 0.66 26.30
N ARG A 45 21.47 0.60 25.53
CA ARG A 45 22.41 1.73 25.41
C ARG A 45 21.80 2.91 24.66
N LEU A 46 20.75 2.68 23.85
CA LEU A 46 20.02 3.73 23.13
C LEU A 46 18.98 4.45 24.00
N LEU A 47 18.73 3.97 25.22
CA LEU A 47 17.85 4.62 26.18
C LEU A 47 18.48 5.93 26.68
N GLY A 48 17.64 6.95 26.85
CA GLY A 48 17.98 8.22 27.45
C GLY A 48 18.46 8.05 28.89
N PRO A 49 19.37 8.92 29.37
CA PRO A 49 19.97 8.82 30.70
C PRO A 49 18.94 8.84 31.84
N GLU A 50 17.76 9.41 31.62
CA GLU A 50 16.67 9.51 32.59
C GLU A 50 15.94 8.18 32.80
N VAL A 51 15.71 7.38 31.75
CA VAL A 51 14.95 6.11 31.84
C VAL A 51 15.86 4.89 31.96
N ARG A 52 17.10 4.99 31.45
CA ARG A 52 18.03 3.85 31.36
C ARG A 52 18.32 3.15 32.69
N PRO A 53 18.63 3.85 33.81
CA PRO A 53 18.89 3.18 35.08
C PRO A 53 17.68 2.40 35.61
N HIS A 54 16.47 2.92 35.36
CA HIS A 54 15.22 2.31 35.76
C HIS A 54 14.90 1.04 34.96
N VAL A 55 15.12 1.07 33.64
CA VAL A 55 15.00 -0.15 32.81
C VAL A 55 16.01 -1.21 33.24
N TYR A 56 17.25 -0.83 33.58
CA TYR A 56 18.21 -1.79 34.13
C TYR A 56 17.75 -2.42 35.43
N ALA A 57 17.10 -1.66 36.32
CA ALA A 57 16.56 -2.21 37.56
C ALA A 57 15.43 -3.23 37.31
N VAL A 58 14.51 -2.94 36.38
CA VAL A 58 13.44 -3.87 35.97
C VAL A 58 14.04 -5.18 35.46
N TYR A 59 14.90 -5.11 34.45
CA TYR A 59 15.47 -6.32 33.86
C TYR A 59 16.44 -7.06 34.78
N ALA A 60 17.10 -6.38 35.72
CA ALA A 60 17.98 -7.04 36.68
C ALA A 60 17.19 -7.91 37.66
N LEU A 61 16.03 -7.44 38.15
CA LEU A 61 15.14 -8.27 38.97
C LEU A 61 14.64 -9.47 38.17
N VAL A 62 14.15 -9.22 36.94
CA VAL A 62 13.67 -10.28 36.05
C VAL A 62 14.74 -11.34 35.83
N ARG A 63 15.98 -10.91 35.55
CA ARG A 63 17.08 -11.86 35.33
C ARG A 63 17.46 -12.65 36.58
N ILE A 64 17.38 -12.07 37.77
CA ILE A 64 17.66 -12.82 39.00
C ILE A 64 16.59 -13.89 39.22
N ALA A 65 15.32 -13.57 39.01
CA ALA A 65 14.25 -14.56 39.13
C ALA A 65 14.43 -15.71 38.12
N ASP A 66 14.77 -15.39 36.87
CA ASP A 66 15.10 -16.35 35.82
C ASP A 66 16.29 -17.25 36.20
N GLU A 67 17.35 -16.70 36.81
CA GLU A 67 18.48 -17.50 37.33
C GLU A 67 18.13 -18.39 38.52
N ILE A 68 17.10 -18.06 39.28
CA ILE A 68 16.58 -18.91 40.36
C ILE A 68 15.78 -20.08 39.79
N VAL A 69 15.11 -19.90 38.65
CA VAL A 69 14.33 -20.96 38.00
C VAL A 69 15.22 -21.87 37.15
N ASP A 70 15.92 -21.30 36.17
CA ASP A 70 16.51 -22.05 35.05
C ASP A 70 18.03 -21.82 34.88
N GLY A 71 18.65 -21.08 35.80
CA GLY A 71 20.06 -20.69 35.68
C GLY A 71 20.95 -21.24 36.79
N ALA A 72 21.61 -20.32 37.50
CA ALA A 72 22.63 -20.63 38.49
C ALA A 72 22.16 -21.53 39.65
N SER A 73 20.86 -21.51 40.01
CA SER A 73 20.33 -22.35 41.10
C SER A 73 20.43 -23.84 40.77
N ALA A 74 19.99 -24.24 39.58
CA ALA A 74 20.06 -25.61 39.08
C ALA A 74 21.51 -26.07 38.98
N GLY A 75 22.39 -25.22 38.42
CA GLY A 75 23.84 -25.49 38.35
C GLY A 75 24.53 -25.58 39.71
N SER A 76 23.93 -25.04 40.77
CA SER A 76 24.43 -25.10 42.15
C SER A 76 23.79 -26.22 42.98
N GLY A 77 22.96 -27.08 42.38
CA GLY A 77 22.32 -28.21 43.05
C GLY A 77 21.11 -27.84 43.92
N VAL A 78 20.50 -26.68 43.71
CA VAL A 78 19.27 -26.28 44.42
C VAL A 78 18.09 -27.09 43.86
N SER A 79 17.33 -27.76 44.74
CA SER A 79 16.12 -28.50 44.33
C SER A 79 15.02 -27.55 43.85
N ALA A 80 14.07 -28.05 43.02
CA ALA A 80 12.92 -27.25 42.56
C ALA A 80 12.11 -26.63 43.72
N ARG A 81 11.99 -27.35 44.85
CA ARG A 81 11.39 -26.80 46.08
C ARG A 81 12.20 -25.64 46.65
N GLY A 82 13.52 -25.77 46.70
CA GLY A 82 14.41 -24.71 47.15
C GLY A 82 14.40 -23.49 46.22
N ALA A 83 14.30 -23.70 44.91
CA ALA A 83 14.13 -22.62 43.94
C ALA A 83 12.80 -21.88 44.15
N ARG A 84 11.72 -22.61 44.44
CA ARG A 84 10.42 -22.01 44.80
C ARG A 84 10.50 -21.17 46.07
N GLU A 85 11.16 -21.68 47.12
CA GLU A 85 11.39 -20.95 48.37
C GLU A 85 12.20 -19.66 48.12
N LEU A 86 13.25 -19.72 47.29
CA LEU A 86 14.03 -18.54 46.89
C LEU A 86 13.22 -17.49 46.10
N LEU A 87 12.30 -17.93 45.22
CA LEU A 87 11.38 -17.02 44.52
C LEU A 87 10.39 -16.36 45.47
N ASP A 88 9.82 -17.12 46.40
CA ASP A 88 8.87 -16.62 47.42
C ASP A 88 9.55 -15.57 48.32
N ASP A 89 10.80 -15.82 48.72
CA ASP A 89 11.62 -14.87 49.47
C ASP A 89 11.94 -13.62 48.65
N LEU A 90 12.29 -13.76 47.37
CA LEU A 90 12.58 -12.63 46.48
C LEU A 90 11.33 -11.75 46.24
N GLU A 91 10.16 -12.36 46.04
CA GLU A 91 8.89 -11.63 45.89
C GLU A 91 8.55 -10.88 47.19
N THR A 92 8.68 -11.56 48.33
CA THR A 92 8.43 -10.97 49.66
C THR A 92 9.36 -9.81 49.95
N GLU A 93 10.66 -9.97 49.68
CA GLU A 93 11.66 -8.89 49.83
C GLU A 93 11.34 -7.72 48.89
N THR A 94 10.89 -7.99 47.67
CA THR A 94 10.51 -6.97 46.68
C THR A 94 9.37 -6.09 47.19
N TYR A 95 8.27 -6.68 47.66
CA TYR A 95 7.17 -5.90 48.24
C TYR A 95 7.57 -5.17 49.52
N ALA A 96 8.33 -5.83 50.40
CA ALA A 96 8.83 -5.19 51.62
C ALA A 96 9.71 -3.98 51.30
N ALA A 97 10.59 -4.08 50.30
CA ALA A 97 11.46 -3.01 49.85
C ALA A 97 10.70 -1.84 49.21
N ILE A 98 9.64 -2.11 48.43
CA ILE A 98 8.75 -1.08 47.89
C ILE A 98 8.06 -0.32 49.03
N GLY A 99 7.54 -1.04 50.03
CA GLY A 99 6.84 -0.43 51.16
C GLY A 99 7.76 0.39 52.07
N ARG A 100 8.93 -0.15 52.45
CA ARG A 100 9.87 0.50 53.39
C ARG A 100 10.85 1.47 52.73
N GLY A 101 11.03 1.37 51.41
CA GLY A 101 11.97 2.20 50.64
C GLY A 101 13.44 1.80 50.74
N PHE A 102 13.76 0.62 51.28
CA PHE A 102 15.13 0.13 51.49
C PHE A 102 15.21 -1.38 51.26
N SER A 103 16.34 -1.92 50.82
CA SER A 103 16.64 -3.36 50.90
C SER A 103 18.14 -3.57 50.97
N SER A 104 18.59 -4.60 51.67
CA SER A 104 20.01 -5.00 51.68
C SER A 104 20.43 -5.66 50.37
N ASN A 105 19.49 -6.28 49.66
CA ASN A 105 19.68 -6.77 48.30
C ASN A 105 19.69 -5.58 47.32
N LEU A 106 20.86 -5.31 46.72
CA LEU A 106 21.07 -4.14 45.87
C LEU A 106 20.16 -4.13 44.62
N VAL A 107 19.85 -5.29 44.04
CA VAL A 107 18.98 -5.35 42.85
C VAL A 107 17.52 -5.12 43.22
N VAL A 108 17.06 -5.74 44.32
CA VAL A 108 15.72 -5.49 44.88
C VAL A 108 15.57 -4.03 45.28
N HIS A 109 16.60 -3.43 45.87
CA HIS A 109 16.60 -2.01 46.22
C HIS A 109 16.47 -1.11 44.99
N ALA A 110 17.23 -1.38 43.92
CA ALA A 110 17.15 -0.65 42.66
C ALA A 110 15.75 -0.76 42.02
N PHE A 111 15.18 -1.97 42.02
CA PHE A 111 13.82 -2.20 41.51
C PHE A 111 12.78 -1.48 42.35
N ALA A 112 12.82 -1.60 43.68
CA ALA A 112 11.85 -0.98 44.58
C ALA A 112 11.80 0.55 44.41
N ARG A 113 12.95 1.19 44.23
CA ARG A 113 13.00 2.64 43.92
C ARG A 113 12.37 2.96 42.58
N THR A 114 12.65 2.14 41.57
CA THR A 114 12.04 2.29 40.24
C THR A 114 10.54 2.09 40.28
N ALA A 115 10.05 1.06 40.98
CA ALA A 115 8.64 0.75 41.12
C ALA A 115 7.88 1.88 41.81
N ARG A 116 8.40 2.41 42.91
CA ARG A 116 7.82 3.58 43.60
C ARG A 116 7.76 4.82 42.71
N ARG A 117 8.78 5.04 41.89
CA ARG A 117 8.86 6.22 41.01
C ARG A 117 7.95 6.11 39.80
N ALA A 118 7.93 4.95 39.14
CA ALA A 118 7.19 4.73 37.91
C ALA A 118 5.73 4.28 38.14
N GLY A 119 5.37 3.90 39.37
CA GLY A 119 4.04 3.40 39.71
C GLY A 119 3.83 1.92 39.37
N ILE A 120 4.88 1.10 39.47
CA ILE A 120 4.78 -0.37 39.24
C ILE A 120 4.23 -1.01 40.51
N GLY A 121 3.03 -1.58 40.43
CA GLY A 121 2.34 -2.20 41.55
C GLY A 121 2.19 -3.72 41.46
N PRO A 122 1.47 -4.32 42.43
CA PRO A 122 1.23 -5.76 42.51
C PRO A 122 0.57 -6.35 41.26
N GLU A 123 -0.18 -5.56 40.50
CA GLU A 123 -0.85 -5.95 39.27
C GLU A 123 0.11 -6.36 38.14
N LEU A 124 1.37 -5.91 38.19
CA LEU A 124 2.43 -6.33 37.26
C LEU A 124 3.44 -7.27 37.93
N ILE A 125 3.71 -7.08 39.23
CA ILE A 125 4.72 -7.86 39.96
C ILE A 125 4.25 -9.28 40.26
N ARG A 126 3.00 -9.45 40.73
CA ARG A 126 2.47 -10.78 41.10
C ARG A 126 2.38 -11.73 39.89
N PRO A 127 1.84 -11.32 38.72
CA PRO A 127 1.80 -12.21 37.57
C PRO A 127 3.20 -12.62 37.09
N PHE A 128 4.19 -11.74 37.22
CA PHE A 128 5.58 -12.06 36.91
C PHE A 128 6.14 -13.18 37.80
N PHE A 129 6.02 -13.06 39.12
CA PHE A 129 6.47 -14.13 40.01
C PHE A 129 5.63 -15.41 39.88
N ALA A 130 4.35 -15.29 39.49
CA ALA A 130 3.52 -16.45 39.19
C ALA A 130 4.04 -17.22 37.96
N SER A 131 4.41 -16.54 36.87
CA SER A 131 4.97 -17.23 35.69
C SER A 131 6.32 -17.88 35.99
N MET A 132 7.19 -17.25 36.78
CA MET A 132 8.46 -17.85 37.22
C MET A 132 8.25 -19.11 38.08
N ARG A 133 7.17 -19.17 38.87
CA ARG A 133 6.81 -20.40 39.60
C ARG A 133 6.25 -21.48 38.68
N ALA A 134 5.54 -21.10 37.61
CA ALA A 134 5.03 -22.06 36.62
C ALA A 134 6.19 -22.80 35.94
N ASP A 135 7.29 -22.09 35.61
CA ASP A 135 8.49 -22.69 35.03
C ASP A 135 9.17 -23.78 35.90
N LEU A 136 8.88 -23.82 37.21
CA LEU A 136 9.40 -24.86 38.12
C LEU A 136 8.56 -26.15 38.14
N SER A 137 7.34 -26.13 37.60
CA SER A 137 6.38 -27.24 37.77
C SER A 137 5.53 -27.59 36.55
N GLU A 138 5.48 -26.74 35.52
CA GLU A 138 4.65 -26.94 34.33
C GLU A 138 5.52 -27.17 33.08
N ASP A 139 5.40 -28.35 32.50
CA ASP A 139 6.14 -28.71 31.28
C ASP A 139 5.28 -28.57 30.00
N ARG A 140 3.96 -28.36 30.14
CA ARG A 140 2.99 -28.24 29.02
C ARG A 140 1.92 -27.20 29.33
N HIS A 141 1.60 -26.36 28.35
CA HIS A 141 0.55 -25.36 28.46
C HIS A 141 -0.69 -25.68 27.59
N SER A 142 -1.87 -25.37 28.13
CA SER A 142 -3.11 -25.19 27.37
C SER A 142 -3.12 -23.79 26.73
N ALA A 143 -4.10 -23.48 25.88
CA ALA A 143 -4.22 -22.14 25.33
C ALA A 143 -4.38 -21.07 26.42
N ASP A 144 -5.27 -21.31 27.39
CA ASP A 144 -5.51 -20.37 28.50
C ASP A 144 -4.28 -20.22 29.40
N SER A 145 -3.61 -21.33 29.72
CA SER A 145 -2.40 -21.27 30.57
C SER A 145 -1.17 -20.71 29.83
N LEU A 146 -1.11 -20.82 28.49
CA LEU A 146 -0.09 -20.14 27.70
C LEU A 146 -0.32 -18.62 27.70
N ASP A 147 -1.55 -18.17 27.55
CA ASP A 147 -1.86 -16.72 27.57
C ASP A 147 -1.54 -16.11 28.95
N GLU A 148 -1.90 -16.78 30.04
CA GLU A 148 -1.51 -16.35 31.40
C GLU A 148 0.01 -16.34 31.58
N TYR A 149 0.70 -17.37 31.07
CA TYR A 149 2.16 -17.45 31.13
C TYR A 149 2.83 -16.34 30.32
N VAL A 150 2.40 -16.07 29.09
CA VAL A 150 2.94 -15.00 28.23
C VAL A 150 2.69 -13.63 28.86
N TYR A 151 1.50 -13.44 29.45
CA TYR A 151 1.18 -12.23 30.20
C TYR A 151 2.18 -12.01 31.34
N GLY A 152 2.39 -13.00 32.21
CA GLY A 152 3.29 -12.92 33.36
C GLY A 152 4.77 -12.87 33.02
N SER A 153 5.22 -13.60 32.00
CA SER A 153 6.65 -13.70 31.66
C SER A 153 7.17 -12.51 30.85
N ALA A 154 6.35 -11.92 29.98
CA ALA A 154 6.80 -10.92 29.02
C ALA A 154 5.93 -9.66 28.92
N GLU A 155 4.59 -9.78 28.89
CA GLU A 155 3.74 -8.60 28.73
C GLU A 155 3.86 -7.63 29.92
N VAL A 156 3.83 -8.15 31.15
CA VAL A 156 4.01 -7.32 32.35
C VAL A 156 5.37 -6.62 32.38
N VAL A 157 6.45 -7.25 31.88
CA VAL A 157 7.78 -6.61 31.78
C VAL A 157 7.75 -5.45 30.77
N GLY A 158 7.05 -5.65 29.65
CA GLY A 158 6.78 -4.58 28.68
C GLY A 158 6.00 -3.43 29.28
N LEU A 159 4.99 -3.72 30.11
CA LEU A 159 4.18 -2.73 30.82
C LEU A 159 4.97 -1.98 31.90
N MET A 160 5.82 -2.67 32.67
CA MET A 160 6.75 -2.04 33.61
C MET A 160 7.67 -1.05 32.88
N CYS A 161 8.22 -1.45 31.73
CA CYS A 161 9.04 -0.57 30.91
C CYS A 161 8.26 0.62 30.36
N LEU A 162 7.01 0.42 29.94
CA LEU A 162 6.14 1.51 29.48
C LEU A 162 5.87 2.52 30.59
N GLN A 163 5.59 2.08 31.82
CA GLN A 163 5.44 2.96 32.98
C GLN A 163 6.72 3.77 33.24
N VAL A 164 7.90 3.13 33.15
CA VAL A 164 9.19 3.82 33.22
C VAL A 164 9.36 4.84 32.08
N PHE A 165 8.97 4.52 30.86
CA PHE A 165 9.09 5.44 29.72
C PHE A 165 8.21 6.67 29.87
N LEU A 166 7.03 6.52 30.46
CA LEU A 166 6.05 7.58 30.65
C LEU A 166 6.18 8.28 32.02
N MET A 167 7.17 7.89 32.84
CA MET A 167 7.42 8.56 34.11
C MET A 167 7.68 10.05 33.88
N ASP A 168 7.12 10.90 34.73
CA ASP A 168 7.21 12.36 34.64
C ASP A 168 6.64 12.95 33.31
N ARG A 169 5.83 12.19 32.57
CA ARG A 169 5.17 12.64 31.32
C ARG A 169 3.67 12.28 31.31
N PRO A 170 2.76 13.25 31.51
CA PRO A 170 1.34 13.00 31.38
C PRO A 170 0.99 12.66 29.92
N VAL A 171 0.27 11.57 29.73
CA VAL A 171 -0.27 11.12 28.43
C VAL A 171 -1.79 10.99 28.57
N PRO A 172 -2.58 11.49 27.61
CA PRO A 172 -4.03 11.30 27.60
C PRO A 172 -4.44 9.84 27.74
N GLU A 173 -5.56 9.55 28.39
CA GLU A 173 -5.98 8.19 28.73
C GLU A 173 -6.16 7.29 27.50
N GLU A 174 -6.76 7.83 26.44
CA GLU A 174 -6.91 7.13 25.16
C GLU A 174 -5.54 6.72 24.56
N ARG A 175 -4.58 7.66 24.54
CA ARG A 175 -3.23 7.37 24.04
C ARG A 175 -2.45 6.44 24.95
N ARG A 176 -2.73 6.47 26.26
CA ARG A 176 -2.18 5.51 27.23
C ARG A 176 -2.70 4.11 26.95
N ALA A 177 -3.99 3.94 26.69
CA ALA A 177 -4.58 2.64 26.36
C ALA A 177 -3.95 2.02 25.11
N GLU A 178 -3.72 2.80 24.06
CA GLU A 178 -3.05 2.34 22.83
C GLU A 178 -1.59 1.95 23.07
N LEU A 179 -0.84 2.74 23.86
CA LEU A 179 0.54 2.41 24.22
C LEU A 179 0.60 1.13 25.07
N VAL A 180 -0.35 0.94 25.99
CA VAL A 180 -0.49 -0.29 26.79
C VAL A 180 -0.76 -1.49 25.89
N ALA A 181 -1.72 -1.38 24.97
CA ALA A 181 -2.02 -2.44 24.02
C ALA A 181 -0.79 -2.81 23.17
N GLY A 182 -0.08 -1.83 22.62
CA GLY A 182 1.13 -2.08 21.84
C GLY A 182 2.30 -2.64 22.65
N ALA A 183 2.45 -2.24 23.92
CA ALA A 183 3.48 -2.80 24.81
C ALA A 183 3.21 -4.28 25.14
N ARG A 184 1.95 -4.65 25.37
CA ARG A 184 1.52 -6.04 25.58
C ARG A 184 1.82 -6.89 24.34
N ARG A 185 1.35 -6.44 23.17
CA ARG A 185 1.62 -7.09 21.87
C ARG A 185 3.12 -7.28 21.61
N LEU A 186 3.93 -6.26 21.90
CA LEU A 186 5.39 -6.36 21.75
C LEU A 186 5.99 -7.42 22.69
N GLY A 187 5.54 -7.47 23.95
CA GLY A 187 5.94 -8.48 24.93
C GLY A 187 5.59 -9.90 24.47
N ALA A 188 4.34 -10.09 24.04
CA ALA A 188 3.86 -11.37 23.50
C ALA A 188 4.68 -11.84 22.30
N ALA A 189 4.92 -10.96 21.32
CA ALA A 189 5.77 -11.27 20.17
C ALA A 189 7.19 -11.70 20.59
N PHE A 190 7.79 -10.98 21.54
CA PHE A 190 9.15 -11.30 21.99
C PHE A 190 9.20 -12.69 22.62
N GLN A 191 8.20 -13.04 23.42
CA GLN A 191 8.13 -14.35 24.06
C GLN A 191 7.90 -15.47 23.05
N LYS A 192 6.92 -15.31 22.14
CA LYS A 192 6.65 -16.29 21.08
C LYS A 192 7.86 -16.51 20.15
N VAL A 193 8.59 -15.44 19.81
CA VAL A 193 9.84 -15.55 19.04
C VAL A 193 10.93 -16.28 19.83
N ASN A 194 11.05 -16.05 21.14
CA ASN A 194 12.02 -16.77 21.95
C ASN A 194 11.70 -18.27 21.96
N PHE A 195 10.43 -18.67 22.17
CA PHE A 195 10.02 -20.08 22.11
C PHE A 195 10.42 -20.75 20.78
N LEU A 196 10.16 -20.10 19.64
CA LEU A 196 10.50 -20.66 18.33
C LEU A 196 12.00 -20.70 18.06
N ARG A 197 12.73 -19.69 18.54
CA ARG A 197 14.17 -19.57 18.31
C ARG A 197 14.98 -20.58 19.14
N ASP A 198 14.49 -20.86 20.34
CA ASP A 198 15.16 -21.65 21.37
C ASP A 198 14.53 -23.07 21.49
N LEU A 199 13.62 -23.41 20.57
CA LEU A 199 12.86 -24.68 20.51
C LEU A 199 13.72 -25.95 20.67
N ALA A 200 14.93 -25.97 20.09
CA ALA A 200 15.87 -27.09 20.21
C ALA A 200 16.38 -27.29 21.66
N GLU A 201 16.67 -26.20 22.36
CA GLU A 201 17.21 -26.17 23.72
C GLU A 201 16.09 -26.48 24.73
N ASP A 202 14.95 -25.80 24.59
CA ASP A 202 13.79 -25.94 25.47
C ASP A 202 13.18 -27.36 25.44
N TYR A 203 13.15 -27.99 24.28
CA TYR A 203 12.65 -29.37 24.14
C TYR A 203 13.71 -30.42 24.52
N GLY A 204 14.95 -30.27 24.01
CA GLY A 204 15.98 -31.30 24.14
C GLY A 204 16.61 -31.39 25.52
N GLU A 205 16.72 -30.26 26.24
CA GLU A 205 17.39 -30.18 27.54
C GLU A 205 16.41 -29.99 28.71
N LEU A 206 15.31 -29.25 28.49
CA LEU A 206 14.35 -28.89 29.53
C LEU A 206 12.99 -29.60 29.43
N GLY A 207 12.69 -30.28 28.31
CA GLY A 207 11.46 -31.05 28.11
C GLY A 207 10.17 -30.22 27.98
N ARG A 208 10.28 -28.91 27.72
CA ARG A 208 9.13 -27.98 27.71
C ARG A 208 8.44 -27.90 26.35
N VAL A 209 7.11 -27.88 26.35
CA VAL A 209 6.28 -27.67 25.14
C VAL A 209 5.31 -26.51 25.37
N TYR A 210 5.64 -25.35 24.82
CA TYR A 210 4.91 -24.11 25.06
C TYR A 210 3.66 -23.94 24.18
N PHE A 211 3.67 -24.41 22.93
CA PHE A 211 2.54 -24.20 22.01
C PHE A 211 1.50 -25.33 22.09
N PRO A 212 0.22 -25.02 22.41
CA PRO A 212 -0.85 -26.02 22.48
C PRO A 212 -1.04 -26.73 21.14
N GLY A 213 -1.09 -28.07 21.17
CA GLY A 213 -1.32 -28.89 19.99
C GLY A 213 -0.10 -29.09 19.08
N VAL A 214 1.05 -28.49 19.40
CA VAL A 214 2.31 -28.74 18.68
C VAL A 214 3.04 -29.90 19.34
N GLU A 215 3.08 -31.04 18.67
CA GLU A 215 3.95 -32.16 19.05
C GLU A 215 5.31 -31.97 18.36
N PRO A 216 6.44 -31.86 19.07
CA PRO A 216 7.75 -31.55 18.47
C PRO A 216 8.19 -32.56 17.38
N GLY A 217 7.79 -33.82 17.48
CA GLY A 217 8.03 -34.83 16.44
C GLY A 217 7.18 -34.65 15.16
N ALA A 218 6.18 -33.77 15.20
CA ALA A 218 5.25 -33.46 14.12
C ALA A 218 5.27 -31.97 13.71
N PHE A 219 6.17 -31.15 14.28
CA PHE A 219 6.22 -29.72 14.02
C PHE A 219 6.44 -29.43 12.52
N SER A 220 5.38 -28.95 11.90
CA SER A 220 5.27 -28.78 10.45
C SER A 220 5.56 -27.34 10.01
N GLU A 221 5.86 -27.17 8.72
CA GLU A 221 5.97 -25.83 8.13
C GLU A 221 4.67 -25.02 8.31
N THR A 222 3.52 -25.68 8.22
CA THR A 222 2.20 -25.03 8.38
C THR A 222 2.00 -24.47 9.79
N GLU A 223 2.38 -25.20 10.83
CA GLU A 223 2.31 -24.70 12.22
C GLU A 223 3.32 -23.58 12.46
N LYS A 224 4.54 -23.73 11.95
CA LYS A 224 5.58 -22.70 12.01
C LYS A 224 5.08 -21.40 11.38
N ASP A 225 4.53 -21.46 10.18
CA ASP A 225 4.03 -20.28 9.46
C ASP A 225 2.84 -19.64 10.19
N ARG A 226 1.89 -20.43 10.71
CA ARG A 226 0.79 -19.91 11.52
C ARG A 226 1.27 -19.15 12.76
N LEU A 227 2.25 -19.68 13.49
CA LEU A 227 2.80 -19.01 14.67
C LEU A 227 3.57 -17.75 14.30
N LEU A 228 4.29 -17.77 13.18
CA LEU A 228 5.00 -16.59 12.68
C LEU A 228 4.05 -15.51 12.16
N ASP A 229 2.90 -15.88 11.59
CA ASP A 229 1.86 -14.92 11.18
C ASP A 229 1.27 -14.18 12.39
N ASP A 230 1.03 -14.90 13.50
CA ASP A 230 0.59 -14.32 14.77
C ASP A 230 1.67 -13.40 15.38
N ILE A 231 2.94 -13.81 15.37
CA ILE A 231 4.09 -12.97 15.78
C ILE A 231 4.17 -11.70 14.92
N ASP A 232 4.04 -11.84 13.60
CA ASP A 232 4.14 -10.71 12.67
C ASP A 232 2.98 -9.72 12.88
N ALA A 233 1.78 -10.21 13.21
CA ALA A 233 0.64 -9.39 13.61
C ALA A 233 0.90 -8.63 14.93
N ASP A 234 1.45 -9.30 15.95
CA ASP A 234 1.83 -8.67 17.22
C ASP A 234 2.92 -7.60 17.05
N LEU A 235 3.96 -7.89 16.25
CA LEU A 235 5.03 -6.93 15.91
C LEU A 235 4.47 -5.73 15.14
N ALA A 236 3.57 -5.94 14.18
CA ALA A 236 2.93 -4.87 13.42
C ALA A 236 2.08 -3.96 14.32
N ALA A 237 1.26 -4.54 15.20
CA ALA A 237 0.44 -3.81 16.16
C ALA A 237 1.30 -2.97 17.11
N ALA A 238 2.39 -3.54 17.63
CA ALA A 238 3.34 -2.80 18.46
C ALA A 238 3.98 -1.64 17.68
N ARG A 239 4.44 -1.89 16.44
CA ARG A 239 5.15 -0.91 15.62
C ARG A 239 4.35 0.36 15.37
N ALA A 240 3.03 0.23 15.25
CA ALA A 240 2.09 1.34 15.02
C ALA A 240 2.16 2.40 16.12
N VAL A 241 2.42 2.00 17.37
CA VAL A 241 2.45 2.92 18.52
C VAL A 241 3.87 3.27 18.99
N VAL A 242 4.93 2.60 18.51
CA VAL A 242 6.32 2.93 18.91
C VAL A 242 6.71 4.37 18.59
N GLY A 243 6.14 4.96 17.53
CA GLY A 243 6.34 6.38 17.19
C GLY A 243 5.88 7.34 18.29
N ASP A 244 5.09 6.86 19.24
CA ASP A 244 4.48 7.61 20.31
C ASP A 244 5.18 7.56 21.64
N LEU A 245 6.17 6.71 21.71
CA LEU A 245 7.08 6.72 22.83
C LEU A 245 7.89 8.02 22.88
N PRO A 246 8.22 8.50 24.09
CA PRO A 246 9.14 9.60 24.29
C PRO A 246 10.47 9.41 23.53
N PRO A 247 11.13 10.49 23.11
CA PRO A 247 12.43 10.41 22.44
C PRO A 247 13.48 9.61 23.23
N SER A 248 13.35 9.58 24.55
CA SER A 248 14.22 8.88 25.48
C SER A 248 14.16 7.36 25.40
N SER A 249 13.07 6.79 24.88
CA SER A 249 12.91 5.33 24.76
C SER A 249 12.68 4.86 23.32
N ARG A 250 12.19 5.74 22.44
CA ARG A 250 11.81 5.40 21.06
C ARG A 250 12.88 4.66 20.28
N ALA A 251 14.12 5.13 20.28
CA ALA A 251 15.21 4.50 19.52
C ALA A 251 15.53 3.09 20.05
N ALA A 252 15.51 2.90 21.37
CA ALA A 252 15.74 1.60 21.99
C ALA A 252 14.63 0.60 21.67
N VAL A 253 13.36 1.03 21.76
CA VAL A 253 12.21 0.17 21.45
C VAL A 253 12.16 -0.18 19.96
N LEU A 254 12.46 0.77 19.06
CA LEU A 254 12.62 0.48 17.63
C LEU A 254 13.72 -0.55 17.35
N ALA A 255 14.86 -0.43 18.04
CA ALA A 255 15.97 -1.36 17.86
C ALA A 255 15.61 -2.78 18.35
N ALA A 256 14.92 -2.88 19.49
CA ALA A 256 14.44 -4.16 20.00
C ALA A 256 13.37 -4.78 19.06
N HIS A 257 12.38 -3.99 18.66
CA HIS A 257 11.37 -4.41 17.69
C HIS A 257 12.01 -4.93 16.38
N ASP A 258 12.91 -4.16 15.78
CA ASP A 258 13.54 -4.52 14.51
C ASP A 258 14.45 -5.75 14.64
N LEU A 259 15.05 -5.98 15.82
CA LEU A 259 15.81 -7.19 16.12
C LEU A 259 14.92 -8.44 16.14
N PHE A 260 13.77 -8.37 16.82
CA PHE A 260 12.84 -9.49 16.92
C PHE A 260 12.12 -9.77 15.60
N ARG A 261 11.84 -8.73 14.81
CA ARG A 261 11.36 -8.91 13.43
C ARG A 261 12.39 -9.61 12.55
N GLU A 262 13.67 -9.27 12.66
CA GLU A 262 14.74 -9.96 11.93
C GLU A 262 14.89 -11.42 12.40
N LEU A 263 14.63 -11.73 13.67
CA LEU A 263 14.55 -13.10 14.15
C LEU A 263 13.36 -13.83 13.53
N SER A 264 12.15 -13.27 13.53
CA SER A 264 10.95 -13.83 12.87
C SER A 264 11.24 -14.19 11.41
N VAL A 265 11.82 -13.26 10.64
CA VAL A 265 12.21 -13.48 9.23
C VAL A 265 13.19 -14.65 9.07
N ARG A 266 14.17 -14.77 9.97
CA ARG A 266 15.15 -15.86 9.92
C ARG A 266 14.53 -17.19 10.30
N ILE A 267 13.68 -17.23 11.33
CA ILE A 267 12.93 -18.43 11.74
C ILE A 267 12.04 -18.89 10.58
N ARG A 268 11.36 -17.98 9.88
CA ARG A 268 10.56 -18.30 8.70
C ARG A 268 11.38 -18.96 7.59
N ALA A 269 12.59 -18.46 7.37
CA ALA A 269 13.52 -19.00 6.37
C ALA A 269 14.19 -20.32 6.77
N THR A 270 14.20 -20.67 8.06
CA THR A 270 14.71 -21.94 8.57
C THR A 270 13.62 -23.01 8.46
N PRO A 271 13.89 -24.18 7.83
CA PRO A 271 12.94 -25.28 7.81
C PRO A 271 12.52 -25.70 9.23
N ALA A 272 11.24 -26.04 9.43
CA ALA A 272 10.67 -26.41 10.73
C ALA A 272 11.46 -27.54 11.42
N ARG A 273 11.88 -28.55 10.64
CA ARG A 273 12.75 -29.64 11.13
C ARG A 273 14.12 -29.18 11.65
N ASP A 274 14.66 -28.08 11.12
CA ASP A 274 15.99 -27.58 11.49
C ASP A 274 15.90 -26.73 12.78
N LEU A 275 14.73 -26.16 13.10
CA LEU A 275 14.49 -25.43 14.35
C LEU A 275 14.56 -26.32 15.60
N LEU A 276 14.36 -27.63 15.45
CA LEU A 276 14.51 -28.62 16.52
C LEU A 276 15.98 -28.96 16.84
N SER A 277 16.92 -28.49 16.02
CA SER A 277 18.36 -28.79 16.18
C SER A 277 19.26 -27.57 16.14
N THR A 278 18.74 -26.42 15.71
CA THR A 278 19.53 -25.20 15.51
C THR A 278 18.86 -23.99 16.13
N ARG A 279 19.60 -23.30 17.00
CA ARG A 279 19.19 -22.01 17.55
C ARG A 279 19.38 -20.88 16.53
N VAL A 280 18.30 -20.18 16.17
CA VAL A 280 18.36 -19.08 15.20
C VAL A 280 18.93 -17.82 15.86
N GLN A 281 19.85 -17.10 15.24
CA GLN A 281 20.42 -15.87 15.81
C GLN A 281 20.62 -14.77 14.76
N VAL A 282 20.68 -13.52 15.23
CA VAL A 282 21.06 -12.36 14.41
C VAL A 282 22.58 -12.10 14.58
N PRO A 283 23.37 -12.05 13.49
CA PRO A 283 24.77 -11.70 13.54
C PRO A 283 25.02 -10.30 14.10
N ASN A 284 26.13 -10.12 14.83
CA ASN A 284 26.48 -8.84 15.46
C ASN A 284 26.55 -7.64 14.48
N PRO A 285 27.08 -7.77 13.24
CA PRO A 285 27.05 -6.66 12.28
C PRO A 285 25.63 -6.24 11.91
N ARG A 286 24.71 -7.21 11.80
CA ARG A 286 23.30 -6.96 11.52
C ARG A 286 22.61 -6.29 12.70
N LYS A 287 22.89 -6.72 13.94
CA LYS A 287 22.41 -6.06 15.17
C LYS A 287 22.83 -4.59 15.21
N ALA A 288 24.09 -4.29 14.89
CA ALA A 288 24.61 -2.92 14.83
C ALA A 288 23.91 -2.08 13.75
N ALA A 289 23.68 -2.65 12.56
CA ALA A 289 22.95 -1.98 11.48
C ALA A 289 21.50 -1.67 11.86
N LEU A 290 20.80 -2.60 12.51
CA LEU A 290 19.43 -2.40 12.99
C LEU A 290 19.37 -1.29 14.06
N ALA A 291 20.32 -1.28 15.00
CA ALA A 291 20.43 -0.22 16.00
C ALA A 291 20.69 1.17 15.36
N ALA A 292 21.59 1.25 14.37
CA ALA A 292 21.86 2.49 13.65
C ALA A 292 20.62 2.99 12.87
N ALA A 293 19.90 2.07 12.21
CA ALA A 293 18.66 2.39 11.52
C ALA A 293 17.57 2.87 12.49
N ALA A 294 17.44 2.24 13.66
CA ALA A 294 16.51 2.66 14.71
C ALA A 294 16.80 4.07 15.21
N VAL A 295 18.08 4.44 15.39
CA VAL A 295 18.48 5.82 15.75
C VAL A 295 18.11 6.80 14.64
N ALA A 296 18.34 6.47 13.36
CA ALA A 296 17.95 7.32 12.24
C ALA A 296 16.42 7.51 12.17
N LYS A 297 15.65 6.43 12.29
CA LYS A 297 14.17 6.44 12.35
C LYS A 297 13.62 7.19 13.58
N ALA A 298 14.32 7.16 14.70
CA ALA A 298 13.95 7.91 15.89
C ALA A 298 14.26 9.41 15.76
N ARG A 299 15.28 9.78 14.96
CA ARG A 299 15.71 11.16 14.67
C ARG A 299 14.89 11.83 13.58
N THR A 300 14.31 11.07 12.64
CA THR A 300 13.28 11.61 11.75
C THR A 300 12.12 12.07 12.61
N ARG A 301 11.98 13.40 12.74
CA ARG A 301 10.93 14.05 13.52
C ARG A 301 9.61 13.38 13.19
N ARG A 302 8.98 12.75 14.19
CA ARG A 302 7.52 12.71 14.18
C ARG A 302 7.09 14.16 14.17
N ARG A 303 6.48 14.59 13.07
CA ARG A 303 5.67 15.80 13.03
C ARG A 303 4.76 15.77 14.25
N ALA A 304 4.55 16.93 14.87
CA ALA A 304 3.88 17.14 16.15
C ALA A 304 2.67 16.21 16.38
N PRO A 305 2.34 15.89 17.66
CA PRO A 305 1.07 15.23 17.97
C PRO A 305 -0.08 15.94 17.26
N ALA A 306 -1.08 15.16 16.84
CA ALA A 306 -2.30 15.69 16.26
C ALA A 306 -2.79 16.85 17.14
N PRO A 307 -3.04 18.04 16.58
CA PRO A 307 -3.71 19.07 17.33
C PRO A 307 -5.08 18.53 17.78
N ALA A 308 -5.47 18.87 19.00
CA ALA A 308 -6.82 18.74 19.51
C ALA A 308 -7.83 19.35 18.51
N PRO A 309 -9.11 18.93 18.52
CA PRO A 309 -10.04 19.05 17.39
C PRO A 309 -10.09 20.47 16.81
N GLY A 310 -9.43 20.56 15.65
CA GLY A 310 -9.16 21.71 14.82
C GLY A 310 -8.33 21.18 13.65
N GLY A 311 -8.89 20.21 12.93
CA GLY A 311 -8.21 19.30 12.01
C GLY A 311 -7.52 20.00 10.84
N ARG A 312 -6.48 19.36 10.28
CA ARG A 312 -5.82 19.83 9.06
C ARG A 312 -6.81 19.72 7.90
N ARG A 313 -6.97 20.78 7.12
CA ARG A 313 -7.94 20.84 6.02
C ARG A 313 -7.30 20.45 4.70
N ALA A 314 -7.95 19.57 3.95
CA ALA A 314 -7.58 19.23 2.58
C ALA A 314 -8.75 19.53 1.63
N VAL A 315 -8.43 20.13 0.49
CA VAL A 315 -9.38 20.26 -0.62
C VAL A 315 -8.90 19.40 -1.77
N VAL A 316 -9.78 18.55 -2.30
CA VAL A 316 -9.54 17.71 -3.47
C VAL A 316 -10.30 18.28 -4.66
N VAL A 317 -9.60 18.55 -5.76
CA VAL A 317 -10.18 19.08 -7.01
C VAL A 317 -10.43 17.93 -7.98
N GLY A 318 -11.69 17.64 -8.26
CA GLY A 318 -12.17 16.56 -9.11
C GLY A 318 -12.53 15.29 -8.33
N ALA A 319 -13.69 14.72 -8.63
CA ALA A 319 -14.24 13.49 -8.05
C ALA A 319 -14.18 12.29 -9.01
N GLY A 320 -13.16 12.23 -9.86
CA GLY A 320 -12.77 10.96 -10.49
C GLY A 320 -12.21 9.97 -9.45
N ILE A 321 -11.99 8.71 -9.84
CA ILE A 321 -11.56 7.66 -8.89
C ILE A 321 -10.31 8.05 -8.06
N ALA A 322 -9.34 8.75 -8.66
CA ALA A 322 -8.14 9.21 -7.96
C ALA A 322 -8.46 10.24 -6.86
N GLY A 323 -9.38 11.15 -7.15
CA GLY A 323 -9.82 12.17 -6.20
C GLY A 323 -10.64 11.58 -5.07
N LEU A 324 -11.59 10.69 -5.38
CA LEU A 324 -12.38 9.98 -4.37
C LEU A 324 -11.50 9.10 -3.48
N ALA A 325 -10.58 8.33 -4.06
CA ALA A 325 -9.62 7.52 -3.30
C ALA A 325 -8.72 8.38 -2.41
N ALA A 326 -8.18 9.49 -2.94
CA ALA A 326 -7.38 10.43 -2.16
C ALA A 326 -8.19 11.04 -1.01
N ALA A 327 -9.44 11.41 -1.25
CA ALA A 327 -10.31 11.98 -0.24
C ALA A 327 -10.60 10.98 0.89
N GLY A 328 -10.94 9.73 0.56
CA GLY A 328 -11.17 8.68 1.56
C GLY A 328 -9.93 8.36 2.37
N LEU A 329 -8.78 8.21 1.72
CA LEU A 329 -7.50 7.95 2.40
C LEU A 329 -7.07 9.10 3.33
N LEU A 330 -7.30 10.35 2.92
CA LEU A 330 -7.01 11.53 3.75
C LEU A 330 -7.99 11.67 4.91
N ALA A 331 -9.29 11.48 4.68
CA ALA A 331 -10.30 11.55 5.72
C ALA A 331 -10.03 10.49 6.80
N ARG A 332 -9.69 9.26 6.39
CA ARG A 332 -9.23 8.20 7.28
C ARG A 332 -7.93 8.55 8.03
N ASP A 333 -7.04 9.33 7.44
CA ASP A 333 -5.81 9.85 8.09
C ASP A 333 -6.09 11.05 9.04
N GLY A 334 -7.38 11.39 9.26
CA GLY A 334 -7.83 12.43 10.19
C GLY A 334 -7.83 13.84 9.61
N TRP A 335 -7.82 13.97 8.28
CA TRP A 335 -7.98 15.27 7.62
C TRP A 335 -9.46 15.65 7.51
N ASP A 336 -9.74 16.94 7.58
CA ASP A 336 -11.03 17.49 7.20
C ASP A 336 -11.04 17.71 5.68
N VAL A 337 -11.80 16.89 4.95
CA VAL A 337 -11.70 16.80 3.47
C VAL A 337 -12.97 17.29 2.79
N GLU A 338 -12.82 18.22 1.84
CA GLU A 338 -13.87 18.60 0.90
C GLU A 338 -13.41 18.34 -0.54
N VAL A 339 -14.24 17.62 -1.31
CA VAL A 339 -14.04 17.32 -2.73
C VAL A 339 -14.93 18.25 -3.54
N LEU A 340 -14.34 18.93 -4.52
CA LEU A 340 -15.06 19.81 -5.45
C LEU A 340 -15.07 19.18 -6.84
N GLU A 341 -16.27 18.84 -7.33
CA GLU A 341 -16.52 18.25 -8.63
C GLU A 341 -17.34 19.22 -9.48
N ARG A 342 -16.89 19.51 -10.70
CA ARG A 342 -17.57 20.45 -11.59
C ARG A 342 -18.82 19.86 -12.24
N GLY A 343 -18.84 18.55 -12.48
CA GLY A 343 -19.97 17.83 -13.03
C GLY A 343 -21.11 17.69 -12.02
N THR A 344 -22.26 17.22 -12.51
CA THR A 344 -23.43 16.89 -11.68
C THR A 344 -23.25 15.57 -10.92
N THR A 345 -22.33 14.71 -11.37
CA THR A 345 -22.05 13.39 -10.81
C THR A 345 -20.55 13.17 -10.63
N THR A 346 -20.18 12.26 -9.74
CA THR A 346 -18.81 11.79 -9.54
C THR A 346 -18.37 10.80 -10.63
N GLY A 347 -17.10 10.40 -10.64
CA GLY A 347 -16.56 9.32 -11.48
C GLY A 347 -15.63 9.78 -12.60
N GLY A 348 -15.73 11.04 -13.02
CA GLY A 348 -14.92 11.58 -14.10
C GLY A 348 -15.09 10.74 -15.37
N ARG A 349 -13.98 10.23 -15.92
CA ARG A 349 -14.01 9.39 -17.14
C ARG A 349 -14.70 8.04 -16.94
N ALA A 350 -14.84 7.55 -15.71
CA ALA A 350 -15.64 6.37 -15.39
C ALA A 350 -17.10 6.81 -15.12
N GLY A 351 -17.71 7.40 -16.15
CA GLY A 351 -19.07 7.91 -16.13
C GLY A 351 -20.10 6.88 -16.60
N LEU A 352 -21.37 7.24 -16.47
CA LEU A 352 -22.51 6.46 -16.89
C LEU A 352 -23.45 7.34 -17.72
N LEU A 353 -23.87 6.84 -18.88
CA LEU A 353 -24.96 7.40 -19.68
C LEU A 353 -26.16 6.44 -19.58
N GLU A 354 -27.29 6.95 -19.10
CA GLU A 354 -28.56 6.22 -19.10
C GLU A 354 -29.54 6.88 -20.07
N ARG A 355 -30.11 6.09 -20.98
CA ARG A 355 -31.02 6.60 -22.01
C ARG A 355 -31.95 5.52 -22.53
N ASP A 356 -33.26 5.80 -22.57
CA ASP A 356 -34.28 4.93 -23.16
C ASP A 356 -34.22 3.46 -22.66
N GLY A 357 -33.86 3.28 -21.38
CA GLY A 357 -33.69 1.98 -20.72
C GLY A 357 -32.32 1.31 -20.92
N PHE A 358 -31.42 1.91 -21.69
CA PHE A 358 -30.04 1.46 -21.87
C PHE A 358 -29.09 2.15 -20.90
N ARG A 359 -28.05 1.43 -20.48
CA ARG A 359 -26.96 1.92 -19.62
C ARG A 359 -25.63 1.75 -20.35
N PHE A 360 -24.80 2.78 -20.39
CA PHE A 360 -23.48 2.75 -21.01
C PHE A 360 -22.43 3.32 -20.08
N ASP A 361 -21.43 2.52 -19.68
CA ASP A 361 -20.20 3.06 -19.12
C ASP A 361 -19.47 3.86 -20.20
N THR A 362 -19.04 5.08 -19.88
CA THR A 362 -18.50 6.03 -20.88
C THR A 362 -16.97 6.02 -20.96
N GLY A 363 -16.30 5.03 -20.37
CA GLY A 363 -14.85 4.99 -20.30
C GLY A 363 -14.28 3.60 -20.00
N PRO A 364 -13.77 3.32 -18.79
CA PRO A 364 -13.16 2.02 -18.49
C PRO A 364 -14.16 0.87 -18.59
N SER A 365 -13.68 -0.27 -19.10
CA SER A 365 -14.48 -1.49 -19.28
C SER A 365 -13.71 -2.78 -18.98
N TRP A 366 -12.44 -2.69 -18.55
CA TRP A 366 -11.56 -3.83 -18.24
C TRP A 366 -11.16 -3.82 -16.77
N TYR A 367 -11.54 -4.86 -16.02
CA TYR A 367 -11.15 -4.99 -14.61
C TYR A 367 -9.92 -5.88 -14.56
N LEU A 368 -8.77 -5.24 -14.40
CA LEU A 368 -7.44 -5.85 -14.38
C LEU A 368 -6.72 -5.46 -13.09
N MET A 369 -5.71 -6.24 -12.69
CA MET A 369 -4.99 -6.07 -11.43
C MET A 369 -5.91 -6.09 -10.19
N PRO A 370 -6.70 -7.16 -9.99
CA PRO A 370 -7.63 -7.26 -8.87
C PRO A 370 -6.97 -6.97 -7.52
N GLU A 371 -5.70 -7.33 -7.36
CA GLU A 371 -4.94 -7.13 -6.12
C GLU A 371 -4.71 -5.67 -5.74
N VAL A 372 -4.82 -4.73 -6.70
CA VAL A 372 -4.72 -3.28 -6.44
C VAL A 372 -6.05 -2.76 -5.87
N PHE A 373 -7.16 -3.18 -6.45
CA PHE A 373 -8.50 -2.85 -5.93
C PHE A 373 -8.71 -3.46 -4.55
N ASP A 374 -8.39 -4.75 -4.40
CA ASP A 374 -8.43 -5.47 -3.14
C ASP A 374 -7.62 -4.77 -2.04
N HIS A 375 -6.40 -4.33 -2.37
CA HIS A 375 -5.55 -3.58 -1.45
C HIS A 375 -6.20 -2.26 -1.04
N PHE A 376 -6.73 -1.49 -2.00
CA PHE A 376 -7.42 -0.24 -1.71
C PHE A 376 -8.64 -0.46 -0.81
N PHE A 377 -9.48 -1.45 -1.12
CA PHE A 377 -10.65 -1.74 -0.28
C PHE A 377 -10.25 -2.15 1.14
N ARG A 378 -9.20 -2.97 1.31
CA ARG A 378 -8.66 -3.31 2.64
C ARG A 378 -8.10 -2.10 3.37
N LEU A 379 -7.41 -1.19 2.68
CA LEU A 379 -7.02 0.11 3.26
C LEU A 379 -8.24 0.90 3.74
N MET A 380 -9.39 0.78 3.09
CA MET A 380 -10.62 1.46 3.48
C MET A 380 -11.48 0.65 4.48
N GLY A 381 -11.00 -0.51 4.93
CA GLY A 381 -11.70 -1.36 5.90
C GLY A 381 -12.77 -2.29 5.29
N SER A 382 -12.65 -2.63 4.01
CA SER A 382 -13.58 -3.51 3.26
C SER A 382 -12.81 -4.50 2.36
N SER A 383 -13.48 -5.15 1.41
CA SER A 383 -12.89 -6.01 0.37
C SER A 383 -13.59 -5.82 -0.98
N ALA A 384 -12.92 -6.12 -2.10
CA ALA A 384 -13.59 -6.02 -3.40
C ALA A 384 -14.83 -6.92 -3.49
N SER A 385 -14.77 -8.12 -2.91
CA SER A 385 -15.90 -9.06 -2.85
C SER A 385 -17.10 -8.58 -2.02
N ALA A 386 -16.89 -7.69 -1.05
CA ALA A 386 -17.98 -7.10 -0.28
C ALA A 386 -18.63 -5.92 -1.03
N GLU A 387 -17.87 -5.27 -1.91
CA GLU A 387 -18.26 -4.03 -2.57
C GLU A 387 -18.74 -4.25 -4.02
N LEU A 388 -18.30 -5.33 -4.67
CA LEU A 388 -18.47 -5.60 -6.10
C LEU A 388 -18.86 -7.06 -6.34
N ASP A 389 -19.80 -7.28 -7.25
CA ASP A 389 -20.09 -8.60 -7.82
C ASP A 389 -19.30 -8.76 -9.13
N LEU A 390 -18.17 -9.47 -9.05
CA LEU A 390 -17.23 -9.61 -10.16
C LEU A 390 -17.44 -10.94 -10.88
N VAL A 391 -17.65 -10.87 -12.19
CA VAL A 391 -17.68 -12.04 -13.07
C VAL A 391 -16.46 -12.09 -13.96
N ARG A 392 -15.92 -13.29 -14.16
CA ARG A 392 -14.84 -13.53 -15.13
C ARG A 392 -15.42 -13.62 -16.54
N LEU A 393 -14.79 -12.94 -17.49
CA LEU A 393 -15.18 -12.99 -18.89
C LEU A 393 -14.55 -14.21 -19.59
N ASP A 394 -15.36 -14.93 -20.36
CA ASP A 394 -14.93 -16.06 -21.19
C ASP A 394 -15.75 -16.14 -22.51
N PRO A 395 -15.15 -15.85 -23.68
CA PRO A 395 -13.76 -15.42 -23.86
C PRO A 395 -13.49 -14.08 -23.18
N ALA A 396 -12.24 -13.83 -22.85
CA ALA A 396 -11.81 -12.54 -22.31
C ALA A 396 -12.05 -11.43 -23.35
N TYR A 397 -11.76 -11.73 -24.62
CA TYR A 397 -12.09 -10.91 -25.77
C TYR A 397 -11.98 -11.71 -27.08
N ARG A 398 -12.62 -11.20 -28.14
CA ARG A 398 -12.53 -11.71 -29.51
C ARG A 398 -11.78 -10.74 -30.42
N VAL A 399 -10.91 -11.25 -31.27
CA VAL A 399 -10.15 -10.45 -32.25
C VAL A 399 -10.63 -10.75 -33.67
N TRP A 400 -11.13 -9.73 -34.35
CA TRP A 400 -11.45 -9.72 -35.77
C TRP A 400 -10.29 -9.13 -36.56
N GLY A 401 -9.85 -9.82 -37.61
CA GLY A 401 -8.78 -9.35 -38.48
C GLY A 401 -9.30 -9.08 -39.88
N GLU A 402 -8.86 -7.99 -40.50
CA GLU A 402 -9.31 -7.50 -41.81
C GLU A 402 -9.30 -8.57 -42.92
N LYS A 403 -8.27 -9.43 -42.96
CA LYS A 403 -8.11 -10.47 -43.99
C LYS A 403 -8.50 -11.88 -43.52
N TYR A 404 -9.04 -12.02 -42.32
CA TYR A 404 -9.31 -13.32 -41.72
C TYR A 404 -10.81 -13.58 -41.67
N ALA A 405 -11.24 -14.69 -42.28
CA ALA A 405 -12.65 -15.07 -42.28
C ALA A 405 -13.16 -15.45 -40.87
N GLU A 406 -12.29 -16.05 -40.05
CA GLU A 406 -12.63 -16.49 -38.69
C GLU A 406 -11.92 -15.62 -37.64
N PRO A 407 -12.64 -15.18 -36.59
CA PRO A 407 -12.04 -14.43 -35.50
C PRO A 407 -11.17 -15.33 -34.60
N LEU A 408 -10.38 -14.69 -33.74
CA LEU A 408 -9.56 -15.34 -32.73
C LEU A 408 -10.08 -15.00 -31.33
N ASP A 409 -10.63 -15.99 -30.63
CA ASP A 409 -11.08 -15.82 -29.24
C ASP A 409 -9.90 -15.97 -28.28
N ILE A 410 -9.67 -15.00 -27.41
CA ILE A 410 -8.65 -15.07 -26.38
C ILE A 410 -9.33 -15.42 -25.06
N ARG A 411 -8.85 -16.49 -24.41
CA ARG A 411 -9.33 -16.93 -23.10
C ARG A 411 -8.27 -16.65 -22.05
N SER A 412 -8.71 -16.19 -20.89
CA SER A 412 -7.86 -15.80 -19.76
C SER A 412 -7.28 -17.01 -19.01
N ASP A 413 -6.53 -17.90 -19.65
CA ASP A 413 -5.86 -19.03 -19.00
C ASP A 413 -4.56 -19.38 -19.74
N LEU A 414 -3.46 -19.57 -18.99
CA LEU A 414 -2.14 -19.77 -19.57
C LEU A 414 -2.10 -21.00 -20.50
N GLU A 415 -2.70 -22.12 -20.08
CA GLU A 415 -2.64 -23.36 -20.86
C GLU A 415 -3.50 -23.28 -22.12
N HIS A 416 -4.68 -22.66 -22.03
CA HIS A 416 -5.50 -22.36 -23.21
C HIS A 416 -4.78 -21.41 -24.18
N THR A 417 -4.18 -20.32 -23.68
CA THR A 417 -3.39 -19.40 -24.52
C THR A 417 -2.25 -20.14 -25.22
N VAL A 418 -1.51 -20.99 -24.50
CA VAL A 418 -0.42 -21.79 -25.09
C VAL A 418 -0.92 -22.70 -26.19
N ALA A 419 -2.01 -23.44 -25.94
CA ALA A 419 -2.60 -24.35 -26.92
C ALA A 419 -3.12 -23.61 -28.15
N GLN A 420 -3.72 -22.44 -27.95
CA GLN A 420 -4.25 -21.62 -29.04
C GLN A 420 -3.16 -21.02 -29.92
N PHE A 421 -2.09 -20.49 -29.31
CA PHE A 421 -0.94 -20.00 -30.07
C PHE A 421 -0.29 -21.13 -30.87
N GLU A 422 -0.16 -22.32 -30.29
CA GLU A 422 0.35 -23.51 -30.99
C GLU A 422 -0.53 -23.92 -32.18
N ALA A 423 -1.86 -23.86 -32.01
CA ALA A 423 -2.82 -24.19 -33.06
C ALA A 423 -2.77 -23.19 -34.24
N VAL A 424 -2.56 -21.90 -33.97
CA VAL A 424 -2.44 -20.87 -35.00
C VAL A 424 -1.08 -20.91 -35.69
N GLU A 425 0.00 -21.08 -34.93
CA GLU A 425 1.38 -21.09 -35.43
C GLU A 425 2.19 -22.19 -34.71
N PRO A 426 2.50 -23.32 -35.39
CA PRO A 426 3.28 -24.40 -34.77
C PRO A 426 4.61 -23.90 -34.16
N GLY A 427 4.87 -24.36 -32.93
CA GLY A 427 5.98 -23.93 -32.07
C GLY A 427 5.74 -22.62 -31.32
N ALA A 428 4.67 -21.86 -31.60
CA ALA A 428 4.37 -20.63 -30.89
C ALA A 428 3.95 -20.87 -29.43
N GLY A 429 3.42 -22.05 -29.09
CA GLY A 429 3.03 -22.41 -27.73
C GLY A 429 4.20 -22.33 -26.74
N ALA A 430 5.35 -22.87 -27.12
CA ALA A 430 6.57 -22.79 -26.30
C ALA A 430 7.09 -21.33 -26.19
N ARG A 431 6.99 -20.55 -27.29
CA ARG A 431 7.44 -19.16 -27.32
C ARG A 431 6.56 -18.25 -26.46
N ILE A 432 5.24 -18.41 -26.52
CA ILE A 432 4.30 -17.61 -25.71
C ILE A 432 4.43 -17.96 -24.22
N ARG A 433 4.64 -19.24 -23.87
CA ARG A 433 4.91 -19.63 -22.47
C ARG A 433 6.15 -18.93 -21.91
N ALA A 434 7.24 -18.88 -22.67
CA ALA A 434 8.45 -18.17 -22.27
C ALA A 434 8.23 -16.66 -22.15
N TYR A 435 7.50 -16.07 -23.10
CA TYR A 435 7.12 -14.66 -23.09
C TYR A 435 6.28 -14.31 -21.85
N LEU A 436 5.25 -15.08 -21.52
CA LEU A 436 4.37 -14.83 -20.37
C LEU A 436 5.09 -15.08 -19.03
N GLY A 437 6.01 -16.04 -18.96
CA GLY A 437 6.90 -16.19 -17.80
C GLY A 437 7.80 -14.97 -17.58
N SER A 438 8.25 -14.31 -18.66
CA SER A 438 8.98 -13.04 -18.58
C SER A 438 8.07 -11.88 -18.16
N ALA A 439 6.86 -11.83 -18.73
CA ALA A 439 5.85 -10.82 -18.42
C ALA A 439 5.50 -10.87 -16.93
N LYS A 440 5.23 -12.06 -16.38
CA LYS A 440 4.93 -12.25 -14.95
C LYS A 440 6.05 -11.77 -14.04
N ARG A 441 7.31 -12.17 -14.29
CA ARG A 441 8.43 -11.70 -13.45
C ARG A 441 8.59 -10.18 -13.49
N THR A 442 8.35 -9.58 -14.65
CA THR A 442 8.40 -8.12 -14.83
C THR A 442 7.24 -7.44 -14.10
N TYR A 443 6.05 -8.04 -14.16
CA TYR A 443 4.85 -7.60 -13.46
C TYR A 443 5.06 -7.61 -11.93
N ASP A 444 5.48 -8.74 -11.37
CA ASP A 444 5.72 -8.90 -9.93
C ASP A 444 6.73 -7.85 -9.44
N LEU A 445 7.83 -7.68 -10.17
CA LEU A 445 8.85 -6.67 -9.84
C LEU A 445 8.29 -5.24 -9.90
N ALA A 446 7.44 -4.93 -10.89
CA ALA A 446 6.79 -3.63 -11.02
C ALA A 446 5.89 -3.34 -9.82
N VAL A 447 5.01 -4.28 -9.47
CA VAL A 447 4.06 -4.15 -8.35
C VAL A 447 4.78 -4.01 -7.02
N ASP A 448 5.78 -4.86 -6.75
CA ASP A 448 6.42 -4.94 -5.43
C ASP A 448 7.40 -3.79 -5.15
N HIS A 449 7.99 -3.23 -6.20
CA HIS A 449 9.11 -2.30 -6.05
C HIS A 449 8.98 -0.97 -6.76
N PHE A 450 8.16 -0.83 -7.80
CA PHE A 450 8.14 0.39 -8.61
C PHE A 450 6.82 1.16 -8.54
N LEU A 451 5.67 0.49 -8.64
CA LEU A 451 4.38 1.15 -8.79
C LEU A 451 4.00 2.02 -7.59
N TYR A 452 4.29 1.58 -6.36
CA TYR A 452 3.95 2.30 -5.12
C TYR A 452 5.04 3.29 -4.66
N THR A 453 6.03 3.58 -5.49
CA THR A 453 7.19 4.42 -5.14
C THR A 453 6.98 5.88 -5.54
N SER A 454 7.20 6.82 -4.61
CA SER A 454 7.15 8.26 -4.93
C SER A 454 8.42 8.80 -5.63
N TYR A 455 9.46 7.97 -5.70
CA TYR A 455 10.80 8.29 -6.22
C TYR A 455 11.49 9.47 -5.52
N ALA A 456 11.03 9.85 -4.32
CA ALA A 456 11.71 10.83 -3.48
C ALA A 456 13.10 10.36 -3.02
N SER A 457 13.32 9.04 -2.97
CA SER A 457 14.62 8.41 -2.74
C SER A 457 14.73 7.13 -3.56
N PHE A 458 15.91 6.91 -4.16
CA PHE A 458 16.21 5.68 -4.91
C PHE A 458 16.88 4.60 -4.04
N THR A 459 17.33 4.93 -2.82
CA THR A 459 17.99 3.96 -1.94
C THR A 459 17.13 2.73 -1.64
N PRO A 460 15.81 2.85 -1.38
CA PRO A 460 14.95 1.69 -1.14
C PRO A 460 14.78 0.75 -2.34
N LEU A 461 15.09 1.20 -3.56
CA LEU A 461 15.07 0.38 -4.78
C LEU A 461 16.30 -0.52 -4.91
N LEU A 462 17.34 -0.34 -4.09
CA LEU A 462 18.56 -1.16 -4.10
C LEU A 462 18.37 -2.51 -3.38
N THR A 463 17.30 -3.23 -3.73
CA THR A 463 17.02 -4.57 -3.22
C THR A 463 17.73 -5.63 -4.06
N ARG A 464 18.00 -6.81 -3.47
CA ARG A 464 18.59 -7.93 -4.21
C ARG A 464 17.75 -8.34 -5.43
N ALA A 465 16.42 -8.29 -5.30
CA ALA A 465 15.49 -8.61 -6.37
C ALA A 465 15.62 -7.64 -7.55
N VAL A 466 15.61 -6.33 -7.28
CA VAL A 466 15.78 -5.30 -8.34
C VAL A 466 17.16 -5.40 -8.99
N VAL A 467 18.23 -5.54 -8.19
CA VAL A 467 19.60 -5.65 -8.72
C VAL A 467 19.78 -6.90 -9.59
N ALA A 468 19.22 -8.05 -9.18
CA ALA A 468 19.24 -9.26 -10.00
C ALA A 468 18.42 -9.12 -11.30
N GLY A 469 17.34 -8.31 -11.28
CA GLY A 469 16.49 -8.03 -12.43
C GLY A 469 17.04 -6.99 -13.41
N LEU A 470 18.08 -6.22 -13.05
CA LEU A 470 18.60 -5.10 -13.84
C LEU A 470 18.94 -5.45 -15.30
N PRO A 471 19.62 -6.57 -15.62
CA PRO A 471 19.92 -6.92 -17.02
C PRO A 471 18.65 -7.11 -17.86
N GLY A 472 17.63 -7.76 -17.28
CA GLY A 472 16.34 -7.95 -17.93
C GLY A 472 15.61 -6.63 -18.14
N LEU A 473 15.51 -5.80 -17.10
CA LEU A 473 14.90 -4.47 -17.18
C LEU A 473 15.59 -3.58 -18.22
N ALA A 474 16.92 -3.54 -18.24
CA ALA A 474 17.68 -2.74 -19.20
C ALA A 474 17.40 -3.17 -20.65
N ARG A 475 17.39 -4.48 -20.91
CA ARG A 475 16.99 -5.02 -22.22
C ARG A 475 15.57 -4.60 -22.58
N HIS A 476 14.64 -4.67 -21.64
CA HIS A 476 13.24 -4.35 -21.89
C HIS A 476 12.95 -2.86 -22.09
N LEU A 477 13.71 -1.98 -21.44
CA LEU A 477 13.61 -0.52 -21.59
C LEU A 477 14.19 0.01 -22.90
N THR A 478 15.10 -0.74 -23.53
CA THR A 478 15.81 -0.32 -24.75
C THR A 478 15.20 -0.88 -26.03
N GLY A 479 14.41 -1.97 -25.97
CA GLY A 479 13.65 -2.51 -27.10
C GLY A 479 12.21 -2.02 -27.15
N SER A 480 11.55 -2.14 -28.30
CA SER A 480 10.12 -1.85 -28.47
C SER A 480 9.24 -3.10 -28.24
N LEU A 481 7.97 -2.87 -27.85
CA LEU A 481 6.98 -3.94 -27.72
C LEU A 481 6.73 -4.63 -29.08
N HIS A 482 6.70 -3.85 -30.15
CA HIS A 482 6.61 -4.35 -31.53
C HIS A 482 7.71 -5.39 -31.84
N ASP A 483 8.98 -5.05 -31.60
CA ASP A 483 10.08 -5.97 -31.90
C ASP A 483 10.06 -7.22 -31.03
N LEU A 484 9.59 -7.10 -29.78
CA LEU A 484 9.45 -8.24 -28.90
C LEU A 484 8.35 -9.19 -29.40
N ALA A 485 7.18 -8.65 -29.78
CA ALA A 485 6.09 -9.44 -30.36
C ALA A 485 6.53 -10.12 -31.67
N ALA A 486 7.20 -9.39 -32.57
CA ALA A 486 7.66 -9.90 -33.86
C ALA A 486 8.72 -11.01 -33.75
N ARG A 487 9.51 -11.02 -32.65
CA ARG A 487 10.44 -12.10 -32.32
C ARG A 487 9.75 -13.32 -31.70
N THR A 488 8.58 -13.15 -31.10
CA THR A 488 7.84 -14.25 -30.43
C THR A 488 6.94 -15.00 -31.41
N VAL A 489 6.29 -14.33 -32.35
CA VAL A 489 5.33 -14.93 -33.31
C VAL A 489 5.43 -14.28 -34.68
N GLN A 490 4.98 -14.99 -35.72
CA GLN A 490 4.91 -14.53 -37.11
C GLN A 490 3.51 -14.14 -37.55
N ASP A 491 2.47 -14.85 -37.09
CA ASP A 491 1.08 -14.54 -37.44
C ASP A 491 0.68 -13.11 -37.02
N THR A 492 0.03 -12.39 -37.93
CA THR A 492 -0.34 -10.98 -37.73
C THR A 492 -1.29 -10.79 -36.55
N ARG A 493 -2.31 -11.65 -36.39
CA ARG A 493 -3.27 -11.55 -35.28
C ARG A 493 -2.58 -11.81 -33.95
N LEU A 494 -1.72 -12.82 -33.86
CA LEU A 494 -0.95 -13.08 -32.63
C LEU A 494 0.00 -11.92 -32.29
N ARG A 495 0.65 -11.31 -33.29
CA ARG A 495 1.48 -10.10 -33.08
C ARG A 495 0.66 -8.94 -32.56
N GLN A 496 -0.54 -8.75 -33.10
CA GLN A 496 -1.47 -7.70 -32.67
C GLN A 496 -1.92 -7.95 -31.24
N VAL A 497 -2.30 -9.18 -30.88
CA VAL A 497 -2.61 -9.57 -29.49
C VAL A 497 -1.46 -9.18 -28.54
N LEU A 498 -0.20 -9.50 -28.88
CA LEU A 498 0.95 -9.13 -28.04
C LEU A 498 1.33 -7.65 -28.07
N GLY A 499 0.87 -6.90 -29.07
CA GLY A 499 1.11 -5.45 -29.21
C GLY A 499 0.00 -4.59 -28.63
N TYR A 500 -1.22 -5.13 -28.50
CA TYR A 500 -2.41 -4.43 -28.03
C TYR A 500 -2.24 -3.74 -26.65
N PRO A 501 -1.44 -4.26 -25.70
CA PRO A 501 -1.15 -3.53 -24.47
C PRO A 501 -0.66 -2.08 -24.64
N ALA A 502 -0.03 -1.74 -25.78
CA ALA A 502 0.36 -0.37 -26.07
C ALA A 502 -0.83 0.61 -26.17
N VAL A 503 -2.00 0.12 -26.59
CA VAL A 503 -3.23 0.93 -26.72
C VAL A 503 -3.73 1.38 -25.35
N PHE A 504 -3.73 0.48 -24.36
CA PHE A 504 -4.05 0.82 -22.95
C PHE A 504 -3.09 1.87 -22.35
N LEU A 505 -1.91 2.02 -22.95
CA LEU A 505 -0.85 2.94 -22.53
C LEU A 505 -0.82 4.24 -23.33
N ALA A 506 -1.88 4.50 -24.12
CA ALA A 506 -2.03 5.70 -24.93
C ALA A 506 -0.90 5.88 -25.96
N SER A 507 -0.41 4.78 -26.54
CA SER A 507 0.78 4.76 -27.39
C SER A 507 0.65 3.74 -28.51
N ALA A 508 1.65 3.71 -29.40
CA ALA A 508 1.79 2.69 -30.44
C ALA A 508 2.83 1.62 -30.03
N PRO A 509 2.71 0.35 -30.49
CA PRO A 509 3.63 -0.73 -30.13
C PRO A 509 5.12 -0.43 -30.45
N ARG A 510 5.41 0.33 -31.51
CA ARG A 510 6.78 0.73 -31.88
C ARG A 510 7.40 1.75 -30.92
N MET A 511 6.55 2.61 -30.35
CA MET A 511 6.97 3.69 -29.44
C MET A 511 6.99 3.26 -27.97
N THR A 512 6.33 2.14 -27.67
CA THR A 512 6.17 1.60 -26.32
C THR A 512 7.34 0.69 -25.97
N PRO A 513 8.06 0.94 -24.87
CA PRO A 513 9.12 0.05 -24.40
C PRO A 513 8.61 -1.38 -24.20
N SER A 514 9.42 -2.38 -24.56
CA SER A 514 9.04 -3.79 -24.39
C SER A 514 8.85 -4.19 -22.91
N LEU A 515 9.26 -3.35 -21.96
CA LEU A 515 8.93 -3.49 -20.53
C LEU A 515 7.43 -3.71 -20.31
N TYR A 516 6.59 -3.05 -21.11
CA TYR A 516 5.14 -3.15 -20.99
C TYR A 516 4.54 -4.48 -21.47
N HIS A 517 5.35 -5.41 -21.97
CA HIS A 517 4.92 -6.81 -22.15
C HIS A 517 4.41 -7.45 -20.85
N LEU A 518 4.75 -6.87 -19.69
CA LEU A 518 4.16 -7.24 -18.39
C LEU A 518 2.63 -7.24 -18.43
N MET A 519 2.01 -6.37 -19.22
CA MET A 519 0.55 -6.27 -19.31
C MET A 519 -0.07 -7.50 -19.96
N SER A 520 0.64 -8.16 -20.86
CA SER A 520 0.18 -9.41 -21.49
C SER A 520 -0.01 -10.54 -20.48
N HIS A 521 0.56 -10.43 -19.27
CA HIS A 521 0.25 -11.35 -18.17
C HIS A 521 -1.21 -11.20 -17.72
N MET A 522 -1.74 -9.97 -17.69
CA MET A 522 -3.03 -9.63 -17.11
C MET A 522 -4.21 -10.20 -17.92
N ASP A 523 -4.11 -10.22 -19.25
CA ASP A 523 -5.20 -10.66 -20.14
C ASP A 523 -5.02 -12.10 -20.63
N LEU A 524 -3.78 -12.54 -20.90
CA LEU A 524 -3.49 -13.86 -21.49
C LEU A 524 -3.21 -14.98 -20.47
N ALA A 525 -2.91 -14.64 -19.23
CA ALA A 525 -2.54 -15.63 -18.20
C ALA A 525 -3.31 -15.45 -16.88
N ASP A 526 -3.67 -14.23 -16.54
CA ASP A 526 -4.61 -13.91 -15.46
C ASP A 526 -6.02 -13.69 -16.02
N SER A 527 -6.95 -13.22 -15.19
CA SER A 527 -8.36 -13.03 -15.54
C SER A 527 -8.75 -11.60 -15.90
N VAL A 528 -9.50 -11.45 -17.00
CA VAL A 528 -10.30 -10.25 -17.27
C VAL A 528 -11.66 -10.41 -16.60
N GLN A 529 -12.04 -9.41 -15.80
CA GLN A 529 -13.29 -9.43 -15.04
C GLN A 529 -14.18 -8.24 -15.39
N TYR A 530 -15.45 -8.34 -15.02
CA TYR A 530 -16.46 -7.30 -15.15
C TYR A 530 -17.27 -7.21 -13.84
N PRO A 531 -17.47 -6.00 -13.28
CA PRO A 531 -18.40 -5.78 -12.19
C PRO A 531 -19.84 -5.73 -12.71
N GLN A 532 -20.72 -6.61 -12.22
CA GLN A 532 -22.16 -6.56 -12.51
C GLN A 532 -22.73 -5.17 -12.16
N GLY A 533 -23.50 -4.59 -13.09
CA GLY A 533 -23.97 -3.21 -13.06
C GLY A 533 -22.99 -2.17 -13.61
N GLY A 534 -21.81 -2.58 -14.11
CA GLY A 534 -20.85 -1.74 -14.82
C GLY A 534 -19.78 -1.08 -13.95
N PHE A 535 -18.83 -0.40 -14.60
CA PHE A 535 -17.69 0.25 -13.95
C PHE A 535 -18.09 1.42 -13.04
N ARG A 536 -19.28 2.01 -13.27
CA ARG A 536 -19.89 2.94 -12.33
C ARG A 536 -19.97 2.39 -10.90
N ARG A 537 -20.16 1.07 -10.71
CA ARG A 537 -20.21 0.44 -9.38
C ARG A 537 -18.93 0.59 -8.58
N ILE A 538 -17.78 0.55 -9.25
CA ILE A 538 -16.48 0.80 -8.62
C ILE A 538 -16.43 2.22 -8.05
N ILE A 539 -16.90 3.20 -8.83
CA ILE A 539 -16.92 4.59 -8.39
C ILE A 539 -17.87 4.78 -7.20
N GLU A 540 -19.06 4.20 -7.25
CA GLU A 540 -20.04 4.27 -6.17
C GLU A 540 -19.51 3.65 -4.86
N ALA A 541 -18.77 2.54 -4.95
CA ALA A 541 -18.12 1.92 -3.81
C ALA A 541 -17.02 2.82 -3.22
N VAL A 542 -16.12 3.34 -4.05
CA VAL A 542 -15.03 4.25 -3.61
C VAL A 542 -15.60 5.54 -3.02
N GLU A 543 -16.64 6.11 -3.62
CA GLU A 543 -17.36 7.29 -3.13
C GLU A 543 -17.98 7.03 -1.76
N ARG A 544 -18.76 5.94 -1.63
CA ARG A 544 -19.40 5.55 -0.36
C ARG A 544 -18.37 5.39 0.75
N LEU A 545 -17.25 4.71 0.47
CA LEU A 545 -16.18 4.54 1.44
C LEU A 545 -15.53 5.87 1.82
N ALA A 546 -15.28 6.75 0.85
CA ALA A 546 -14.73 8.08 1.14
C ALA A 546 -15.65 8.89 2.08
N VAL A 547 -16.96 8.89 1.81
CA VAL A 547 -17.97 9.56 2.65
C VAL A 547 -18.07 8.90 4.03
N ALA A 548 -18.04 7.57 4.11
CA ALA A 548 -18.08 6.84 5.38
C ALA A 548 -16.89 7.19 6.30
N HIS A 549 -15.73 7.50 5.72
CA HIS A 549 -14.54 7.98 6.46
C HIS A 549 -14.53 9.50 6.70
N GLY A 550 -15.58 10.22 6.31
CA GLY A 550 -15.80 11.63 6.65
C GLY A 550 -15.51 12.66 5.55
N ALA A 551 -15.20 12.23 4.32
CA ALA A 551 -15.05 13.16 3.20
C ALA A 551 -16.40 13.76 2.80
N ARG A 552 -16.42 15.06 2.46
CA ARG A 552 -17.61 15.74 1.91
C ARG A 552 -17.41 15.99 0.43
N ILE A 553 -18.41 15.68 -0.39
CA ILE A 553 -18.34 15.83 -1.84
C ILE A 553 -19.36 16.88 -2.27
N ARG A 554 -18.90 17.87 -3.04
CA ARG A 554 -19.72 18.93 -3.62
C ARG A 554 -19.62 18.85 -5.13
N THR A 555 -20.72 18.48 -5.78
CA THR A 555 -20.88 18.53 -7.23
C THR A 555 -21.26 19.94 -7.69
N GLN A 556 -21.20 20.19 -9.00
CA GLN A 556 -21.43 21.51 -9.60
C GLN A 556 -20.56 22.63 -8.99
N ALA A 557 -19.33 22.28 -8.64
CA ALA A 557 -18.33 23.16 -8.04
C ALA A 557 -17.08 23.21 -8.93
N ASP A 558 -17.03 24.19 -9.84
CA ASP A 558 -15.93 24.34 -10.80
C ASP A 558 -14.78 25.13 -10.18
N VAL A 559 -13.67 24.47 -9.86
CA VAL A 559 -12.48 25.15 -9.30
C VAL A 559 -11.82 25.98 -10.39
N VAL A 560 -11.77 27.30 -10.19
CA VAL A 560 -11.23 28.25 -11.17
C VAL A 560 -9.84 28.76 -10.81
N ARG A 561 -9.41 28.62 -9.55
CA ARG A 561 -8.10 29.11 -9.10
C ARG A 561 -7.61 28.42 -7.83
N ILE A 562 -6.31 28.14 -7.76
CA ILE A 562 -5.64 27.74 -6.51
C ILE A 562 -5.08 28.99 -5.84
N VAL A 563 -5.45 29.21 -4.57
CA VAL A 563 -5.00 30.37 -3.78
C VAL A 563 -3.68 30.04 -3.12
N THR A 564 -2.71 30.97 -3.21
CA THR A 564 -1.39 30.81 -2.60
C THR A 564 -0.97 32.03 -1.82
N ALA A 565 -0.29 31.82 -0.69
CA ALA A 565 0.34 32.87 0.10
C ALA A 565 1.87 32.78 0.02
N PRO A 566 2.59 33.92 0.15
CA PRO A 566 4.04 33.92 0.31
C PRO A 566 4.47 33.09 1.52
N ASP A 567 5.69 32.56 1.49
CA ASP A 567 6.27 31.91 2.66
C ASP A 567 6.50 32.94 3.79
N ALA A 568 6.10 32.62 5.01
CA ALA A 568 6.19 33.52 6.16
C ALA A 568 7.65 33.90 6.51
N GLY A 569 8.63 33.10 6.08
CA GLY A 569 10.07 33.36 6.23
C GLY A 569 10.72 34.07 5.03
N GLY A 570 9.98 34.40 3.96
CA GLY A 570 10.46 35.14 2.79
C GLY A 570 11.46 34.41 1.88
N ALA A 571 12.03 33.29 2.30
CA ALA A 571 13.03 32.51 1.56
C ALA A 571 12.49 31.20 0.96
N GLY A 572 11.29 30.76 1.37
CA GLY A 572 10.64 29.56 0.88
C GLY A 572 9.76 29.76 -0.35
N ARG A 573 9.30 28.64 -0.91
CA ARG A 573 8.31 28.63 -2.00
C ARG A 573 6.92 29.01 -1.47
N PRO A 574 6.06 29.69 -2.26
CA PRO A 574 4.69 30.00 -1.86
C PRO A 574 3.90 28.76 -1.44
N ARG A 575 2.95 28.92 -0.52
CA ARG A 575 2.12 27.84 0.03
C ARG A 575 0.69 27.94 -0.52
N ALA A 576 0.11 26.82 -0.93
CA ALA A 576 -1.33 26.72 -1.21
C ALA A 576 -2.12 26.91 0.08
N THR A 577 -3.11 27.81 0.06
CA THR A 577 -3.94 28.16 1.22
C THR A 577 -5.43 27.89 0.99
N GLY A 578 -5.80 27.41 -0.19
CA GLY A 578 -7.19 27.15 -0.55
C GLY A 578 -7.42 27.17 -2.05
N VAL A 579 -8.68 27.20 -2.44
CA VAL A 579 -9.14 27.32 -3.83
C VAL A 579 -10.29 28.31 -3.92
N VAL A 580 -10.45 28.91 -5.10
CA VAL A 580 -11.69 29.59 -5.50
C VAL A 580 -12.41 28.70 -6.48
N TRP A 581 -13.70 28.49 -6.24
CA TRP A 581 -14.56 27.68 -7.08
C TRP A 581 -15.86 28.43 -7.39
N ARG A 582 -16.50 28.05 -8.49
CA ARG A 582 -17.73 28.65 -8.99
C ARG A 582 -18.86 27.63 -8.89
N ASP A 583 -20.00 28.04 -8.34
CA ASP A 583 -21.20 27.20 -8.27
C ASP A 583 -21.97 27.18 -9.60
N ALA A 584 -23.08 26.43 -9.61
CA ALA A 584 -23.97 26.32 -10.77
C ALA A 584 -24.57 27.67 -11.22
N ASP A 585 -24.74 28.62 -10.29
CA ASP A 585 -25.29 29.96 -10.57
C ASP A 585 -24.22 30.95 -11.04
N GLY A 586 -22.95 30.54 -11.02
CA GLY A 586 -21.82 31.35 -11.43
C GLY A 586 -21.19 32.17 -10.31
N ALA A 587 -21.64 32.03 -9.06
CA ALA A 587 -21.08 32.74 -7.92
C ALA A 587 -19.76 32.11 -7.47
N GLU A 588 -18.79 32.96 -7.14
CA GLU A 588 -17.46 32.51 -6.67
C GLU A 588 -17.43 32.37 -5.15
N HIS A 589 -16.85 31.25 -4.70
CA HIS A 589 -16.68 30.87 -3.31
C HIS A 589 -15.22 30.57 -3.05
N GLU A 590 -14.72 30.96 -1.89
CA GLU A 590 -13.35 30.62 -1.46
C GLU A 590 -13.40 29.56 -0.37
N LEU A 591 -12.59 28.52 -0.53
CA LEU A 591 -12.45 27.44 0.43
C LEU A 591 -10.99 27.32 0.88
N ALA A 592 -10.76 27.57 2.16
CA ALA A 592 -9.43 27.52 2.75
C ALA A 592 -8.96 26.07 3.00
N ALA A 593 -7.69 25.79 2.73
CA ALA A 593 -7.08 24.48 2.87
C ALA A 593 -5.61 24.57 3.29
N ASP A 594 -5.13 23.60 4.07
CA ASP A 594 -3.71 23.44 4.37
C ASP A 594 -2.98 22.68 3.25
N VAL A 595 -3.73 21.84 2.53
CA VAL A 595 -3.28 21.07 1.37
C VAL A 595 -4.36 21.12 0.29
N VAL A 596 -3.95 21.35 -0.96
CA VAL A 596 -4.79 21.21 -2.14
C VAL A 596 -4.27 20.02 -2.94
N VAL A 597 -5.17 19.07 -3.24
CA VAL A 597 -4.88 17.90 -4.07
C VAL A 597 -5.64 18.07 -5.38
N SER A 598 -4.94 18.24 -6.50
CA SER A 598 -5.59 18.24 -7.81
C SER A 598 -5.63 16.84 -8.40
N ALA A 599 -6.83 16.29 -8.53
CA ALA A 599 -7.12 15.09 -9.30
C ALA A 599 -7.62 15.42 -10.73
N ALA A 600 -7.66 16.70 -11.08
CA ALA A 600 -7.95 17.18 -12.43
C ALA A 600 -6.78 16.93 -13.39
N ASP A 601 -6.98 17.15 -14.69
CA ASP A 601 -5.89 17.10 -15.66
C ASP A 601 -4.73 18.02 -15.24
N LEU A 602 -3.51 17.48 -15.22
CA LEU A 602 -2.32 18.21 -14.78
C LEU A 602 -2.01 19.41 -15.69
N HIS A 603 -2.28 19.32 -16.99
CA HIS A 603 -2.12 20.45 -17.91
C HIS A 603 -3.05 21.59 -17.52
N HIS A 604 -4.32 21.29 -17.25
CA HIS A 604 -5.30 22.28 -16.80
C HIS A 604 -4.91 22.89 -15.45
N THR A 605 -4.57 22.06 -14.47
CA THR A 605 -4.15 22.51 -13.13
C THR A 605 -2.98 23.47 -13.22
N GLU A 606 -1.97 23.15 -14.02
CA GLU A 606 -0.75 23.94 -14.13
C GLU A 606 -0.96 25.19 -14.97
N THR A 607 -1.69 25.11 -16.08
CA THR A 607 -1.78 26.23 -17.03
C THR A 607 -2.95 27.17 -16.78
N GLN A 608 -4.02 26.71 -16.13
CA GLN A 608 -5.25 27.48 -15.90
C GLN A 608 -5.46 27.85 -14.43
N LEU A 609 -5.20 26.93 -13.49
CA LEU A 609 -5.49 27.17 -12.06
C LEU A 609 -4.35 27.89 -11.31
N LEU A 610 -3.18 28.03 -11.93
CA LEU A 610 -1.98 28.65 -11.36
C LEU A 610 -1.43 29.78 -12.24
N PRO A 611 -0.94 30.88 -11.64
CA PRO A 611 -0.22 31.89 -12.38
C PRO A 611 1.12 31.36 -12.91
N PRO A 612 1.64 31.87 -14.05
CA PRO A 612 2.86 31.35 -14.71
C PRO A 612 4.08 31.16 -13.81
N ALA A 613 4.30 32.05 -12.83
CA ALA A 613 5.44 31.98 -11.92
C ALA A 613 5.40 30.77 -10.95
N LEU A 614 4.21 30.19 -10.73
CA LEU A 614 3.98 29.09 -9.79
C LEU A 614 3.87 27.73 -10.48
N GLN A 615 3.99 27.69 -11.81
CA GLN A 615 3.82 26.46 -12.59
C GLN A 615 5.07 25.57 -12.48
N THR A 616 4.90 24.35 -12.01
CA THR A 616 5.92 23.29 -12.10
C THR A 616 6.04 22.78 -13.53
N TYR A 617 4.93 22.77 -14.27
CA TYR A 617 4.80 22.25 -15.64
C TYR A 617 4.14 23.30 -16.56
N PRO A 618 4.84 24.40 -16.89
CA PRO A 618 4.29 25.47 -17.73
C PRO A 618 4.04 25.02 -19.18
N GLN A 619 3.31 25.79 -20.00
CA GLN A 619 2.95 25.40 -21.37
C GLN A 619 4.13 24.83 -22.21
N ARG A 620 5.32 25.44 -22.14
CA ARG A 620 6.56 24.94 -22.80
C ARG A 620 6.94 23.49 -22.46
N TYR A 621 6.54 22.98 -21.30
CA TYR A 621 6.74 21.58 -20.91
C TYR A 621 5.86 20.65 -21.75
N TRP A 622 4.66 21.08 -22.08
CA TRP A 622 3.67 20.31 -22.83
C TRP A 622 3.89 20.38 -24.34
N ASP A 623 4.40 21.51 -24.85
CA ASP A 623 4.70 21.70 -26.27
C ASP A 623 5.69 20.66 -26.83
N GLY A 624 6.61 20.15 -25.98
CA GLY A 624 7.58 19.11 -26.35
C GLY A 624 7.17 17.68 -25.98
N ARG A 625 5.91 17.44 -25.58
CA ARG A 625 5.43 16.12 -25.15
C ARG A 625 4.43 15.53 -26.13
N GLN A 626 4.40 14.21 -26.14
CA GLN A 626 3.41 13.46 -26.89
C GLN A 626 2.16 13.25 -26.05
N THR A 627 1.03 13.74 -26.55
CA THR A 627 -0.30 13.44 -26.02
C THR A 627 -0.68 11.99 -26.34
N GLY A 628 -1.49 11.38 -25.48
CA GLY A 628 -2.24 10.19 -25.86
C GLY A 628 -3.26 10.49 -26.96
N PRO A 629 -3.92 9.46 -27.51
CA PRO A 629 -4.89 9.63 -28.58
C PRO A 629 -6.17 10.29 -28.05
N GLY A 630 -6.94 10.90 -28.96
CA GLY A 630 -8.35 11.19 -28.75
C GLY A 630 -9.19 9.93 -29.01
N ALA A 631 -10.49 10.03 -28.80
CA ALA A 631 -11.43 9.01 -29.24
C ALA A 631 -12.71 9.64 -29.79
N VAL A 632 -13.32 8.94 -30.73
CA VAL A 632 -14.77 9.01 -30.95
C VAL A 632 -15.38 7.82 -30.23
N LEU A 633 -16.25 8.08 -29.24
CA LEU A 633 -17.05 7.05 -28.59
C LEU A 633 -18.41 6.98 -29.27
N VAL A 634 -18.93 5.78 -29.48
CA VAL A 634 -20.27 5.54 -30.02
C VAL A 634 -21.00 4.57 -29.10
N MET A 635 -22.12 5.00 -28.55
CA MET A 635 -22.97 4.20 -27.66
C MET A 635 -24.25 3.88 -28.40
N LEU A 636 -24.52 2.60 -28.60
CA LEU A 636 -25.60 2.10 -29.45
C LEU A 636 -26.51 1.18 -28.64
N GLY A 637 -27.81 1.48 -28.61
CA GLY A 637 -28.83 0.51 -28.24
C GLY A 637 -29.29 -0.21 -29.50
N VAL A 638 -29.24 -1.54 -29.52
CA VAL A 638 -29.51 -2.37 -30.70
C VAL A 638 -30.67 -3.32 -30.40
N ARG A 639 -31.67 -3.37 -31.27
CA ARG A 639 -32.79 -4.31 -31.18
C ARG A 639 -32.34 -5.72 -31.56
N GLY A 640 -32.71 -6.72 -30.76
CA GLY A 640 -32.37 -8.13 -30.97
C GLY A 640 -30.94 -8.49 -30.54
N GLU A 641 -30.65 -9.79 -30.50
CA GLU A 641 -29.37 -10.35 -30.06
C GLU A 641 -28.24 -10.16 -31.09
N LEU A 642 -27.00 -10.05 -30.59
CA LEU A 642 -25.77 -9.98 -31.39
C LEU A 642 -24.82 -11.12 -31.00
N PRO A 643 -25.13 -12.38 -31.34
CA PRO A 643 -24.35 -13.55 -30.91
C PRO A 643 -22.91 -13.57 -31.45
N GLU A 644 -22.63 -12.81 -32.51
CA GLU A 644 -21.31 -12.70 -33.13
C GLU A 644 -20.32 -11.93 -32.23
N LEU A 645 -20.82 -11.06 -31.35
CA LEU A 645 -20.01 -10.22 -30.48
C LEU A 645 -20.05 -10.73 -29.03
N PRO A 646 -18.92 -11.17 -28.44
CA PRO A 646 -18.85 -11.36 -26.99
C PRO A 646 -18.74 -10.00 -26.27
N HIS A 647 -18.60 -10.04 -24.93
CA HIS A 647 -18.48 -8.83 -24.11
C HIS A 647 -17.40 -7.87 -24.63
N HIS A 648 -16.22 -8.35 -25.03
CA HIS A 648 -15.16 -7.54 -25.62
C HIS A 648 -14.79 -8.04 -27.00
N SER A 649 -14.80 -7.14 -27.99
CA SER A 649 -14.36 -7.40 -29.35
C SER A 649 -13.35 -6.34 -29.81
N LEU A 650 -12.31 -6.78 -30.50
CA LEU A 650 -11.26 -5.95 -31.07
C LEU A 650 -11.24 -6.18 -32.58
N PHE A 651 -11.40 -5.12 -33.35
CA PHE A 651 -11.34 -5.16 -34.80
C PHE A 651 -10.03 -4.52 -35.22
N PHE A 652 -9.10 -5.31 -35.76
CA PHE A 652 -7.78 -4.83 -36.13
C PHE A 652 -7.60 -4.81 -37.64
N THR A 653 -7.19 -3.65 -38.13
CA THR A 653 -6.67 -3.50 -39.49
C THR A 653 -5.33 -4.21 -39.59
N ASP A 654 -5.02 -4.79 -40.75
CA ASP A 654 -3.75 -5.52 -40.92
C ASP A 654 -2.53 -4.58 -40.82
N ASP A 655 -2.64 -3.36 -41.37
CA ASP A 655 -1.56 -2.37 -41.34
C ASP A 655 -1.70 -1.42 -40.14
N TRP A 656 -1.24 -1.90 -38.98
CA TRP A 656 -1.20 -1.11 -37.75
C TRP A 656 -0.27 0.09 -37.81
N ASP A 657 0.78 0.08 -38.63
CA ASP A 657 1.69 1.21 -38.70
C ASP A 657 1.00 2.40 -39.35
N THR A 658 0.29 2.16 -40.45
CA THR A 658 -0.53 3.20 -41.09
C THR A 658 -1.67 3.65 -40.17
N ASN A 659 -2.30 2.72 -39.43
CA ASN A 659 -3.41 3.03 -38.52
C ASN A 659 -2.96 3.94 -37.35
N PHE A 660 -1.86 3.58 -36.67
CA PHE A 660 -1.30 4.40 -35.59
C PHE A 660 -0.66 5.69 -36.12
N GLY A 661 -0.01 5.64 -37.30
CA GLY A 661 0.56 6.82 -37.94
C GLY A 661 -0.50 7.88 -38.27
N ALA A 662 -1.69 7.47 -38.70
CA ALA A 662 -2.82 8.40 -38.90
C ALA A 662 -3.24 9.13 -37.61
N ILE A 663 -3.04 8.52 -36.43
CA ILE A 663 -3.42 9.10 -35.14
C ILE A 663 -2.32 9.99 -34.55
N PHE A 664 -1.07 9.55 -34.65
CA PHE A 664 0.06 10.15 -33.92
C PHE A 664 1.02 10.98 -34.79
N ASP A 665 1.07 10.75 -36.10
CA ASP A 665 1.97 11.45 -37.03
C ASP A 665 1.24 12.54 -37.82
N GLU A 666 2.00 13.51 -38.33
CA GLU A 666 1.45 14.60 -39.13
C GLU A 666 1.53 14.30 -40.64
N PRO A 667 0.48 14.55 -41.44
CA PRO A 667 -0.82 15.10 -41.02
C PRO A 667 -1.72 14.05 -40.34
N ALA A 668 -2.21 14.38 -39.15
CA ALA A 668 -3.08 13.51 -38.38
C ALA A 668 -4.50 13.47 -38.97
N ARG A 669 -5.14 12.30 -38.96
CA ARG A 669 -6.50 12.07 -39.49
C ARG A 669 -7.20 10.91 -38.79
N VAL A 670 -8.53 10.84 -38.90
CA VAL A 670 -9.30 9.66 -38.48
C VAL A 670 -8.92 8.48 -39.40
N PRO A 671 -8.47 7.33 -38.86
CA PRO A 671 -8.18 6.15 -39.66
C PRO A 671 -9.44 5.58 -40.35
N ASP A 672 -9.27 4.98 -41.54
CA ASP A 672 -10.33 4.32 -42.30
C ASP A 672 -9.74 3.23 -43.23
N PRO A 673 -10.04 1.93 -43.03
CA PRO A 673 -10.73 1.39 -41.86
C PRO A 673 -9.97 1.69 -40.56
N ALA A 674 -10.66 1.67 -39.43
CA ALA A 674 -10.07 1.95 -38.13
C ALA A 674 -9.84 0.66 -37.33
N SER A 675 -8.75 0.59 -36.56
CA SER A 675 -8.68 -0.42 -35.50
C SER A 675 -9.56 0.03 -34.33
N VAL A 676 -10.58 -0.76 -33.97
CA VAL A 676 -11.63 -0.33 -33.02
C VAL A 676 -11.87 -1.34 -31.91
N TYR A 677 -12.29 -0.83 -30.77
CA TYR A 677 -12.71 -1.62 -29.63
C TYR A 677 -14.22 -1.54 -29.46
N VAL A 678 -14.88 -2.69 -29.29
CA VAL A 678 -16.31 -2.80 -29.04
C VAL A 678 -16.53 -3.56 -27.74
N CYS A 679 -17.34 -2.98 -26.86
CA CYS A 679 -17.80 -3.59 -25.62
C CYS A 679 -19.31 -3.81 -25.73
N LYS A 680 -19.77 -5.05 -25.49
CA LYS A 680 -21.19 -5.43 -25.40
C LYS A 680 -21.52 -5.97 -24.00
N PRO A 681 -21.65 -5.12 -22.96
CA PRO A 681 -21.85 -5.60 -21.60
C PRO A 681 -23.13 -6.43 -21.43
N SER A 682 -24.16 -6.21 -22.24
CA SER A 682 -25.39 -7.01 -22.26
C SER A 682 -25.18 -8.50 -22.59
N ALA A 683 -24.01 -8.88 -23.12
CA ALA A 683 -23.61 -10.28 -23.24
C ALA A 683 -23.38 -10.98 -21.88
N THR A 684 -23.19 -10.21 -20.81
CA THR A 684 -22.78 -10.70 -19.48
C THR A 684 -23.67 -10.16 -18.37
N ASP A 685 -24.34 -9.04 -18.62
CA ASP A 685 -25.13 -8.30 -17.64
C ASP A 685 -26.49 -7.94 -18.27
N PRO A 686 -27.57 -8.64 -17.93
CA PRO A 686 -28.87 -8.38 -18.54
C PRO A 686 -29.47 -7.03 -18.11
N ASP A 687 -28.94 -6.35 -17.08
CA ASP A 687 -29.53 -5.13 -16.52
C ASP A 687 -29.07 -3.85 -17.26
N VAL A 688 -28.13 -3.96 -18.20
CA VAL A 688 -27.59 -2.80 -18.94
C VAL A 688 -28.35 -2.48 -20.24
N ALA A 689 -29.27 -3.34 -20.67
CA ALA A 689 -30.10 -3.12 -21.84
C ALA A 689 -31.54 -3.64 -21.60
N PRO A 690 -32.57 -3.08 -22.26
CA PRO A 690 -33.92 -3.63 -22.21
C PRO A 690 -33.99 -5.07 -22.73
N GLU A 691 -34.98 -5.84 -22.28
CA GLU A 691 -35.20 -7.20 -22.78
C GLU A 691 -35.30 -7.22 -24.31
N GLY A 692 -34.65 -8.21 -24.93
CA GLY A 692 -34.58 -8.36 -26.39
C GLY A 692 -33.73 -7.28 -27.08
N HIS A 693 -32.90 -6.53 -26.35
CA HIS A 693 -31.96 -5.55 -26.89
C HIS A 693 -30.55 -5.78 -26.34
N GLU A 694 -29.57 -5.20 -27.04
CA GLU A 694 -28.16 -5.24 -26.68
C GLU A 694 -27.62 -3.80 -26.59
N ASN A 695 -26.64 -3.56 -25.74
CA ASN A 695 -25.93 -2.28 -25.68
C ASN A 695 -24.50 -2.43 -26.21
N LEU A 696 -24.07 -1.54 -27.10
CA LEU A 696 -22.70 -1.48 -27.59
C LEU A 696 -22.05 -0.17 -27.17
N PHE A 697 -20.85 -0.26 -26.64
CA PHE A 697 -19.91 0.85 -26.52
C PHE A 697 -18.78 0.62 -27.52
N VAL A 698 -18.56 1.57 -28.43
CA VAL A 698 -17.52 1.50 -29.46
C VAL A 698 -16.53 2.63 -29.21
N LEU A 699 -15.24 2.31 -29.18
CA LEU A 699 -14.14 3.27 -29.10
C LEU A 699 -13.36 3.24 -30.40
N VAL A 700 -13.37 4.38 -31.10
CA VAL A 700 -12.56 4.63 -32.30
C VAL A 700 -11.40 5.55 -31.92
N PRO A 701 -10.15 5.06 -31.92
CA PRO A 701 -8.98 5.91 -31.69
C PRO A 701 -8.85 6.96 -32.81
N VAL A 702 -8.70 8.22 -32.43
CA VAL A 702 -8.54 9.35 -33.36
C VAL A 702 -7.43 10.28 -32.88
N PRO A 703 -6.94 11.22 -33.71
CA PRO A 703 -6.05 12.27 -33.24
C PRO A 703 -6.62 13.01 -32.02
N ALA A 704 -5.77 13.37 -31.06
CA ALA A 704 -6.13 14.26 -29.96
C ALA A 704 -6.24 15.70 -30.49
N ASP A 705 -7.36 15.96 -31.15
CA ASP A 705 -7.68 17.23 -31.80
C ASP A 705 -9.15 17.61 -31.53
N PRO A 706 -9.38 18.59 -30.64
CA PRO A 706 -10.71 19.15 -30.42
C PRO A 706 -11.34 19.76 -31.70
N GLY A 707 -10.56 20.07 -32.72
CA GLY A 707 -11.03 20.51 -34.03
C GLY A 707 -11.88 19.47 -34.78
N LEU A 708 -11.78 18.18 -34.42
CA LEU A 708 -12.69 17.13 -34.91
C LEU A 708 -14.14 17.34 -34.44
N GLY A 709 -14.33 18.08 -33.34
CA GLY A 709 -15.63 18.48 -32.82
C GLY A 709 -16.17 17.60 -31.70
N ALA A 710 -17.40 17.90 -31.31
CA ALA A 710 -18.17 17.25 -30.27
C ALA A 710 -19.13 16.21 -30.85
N GLY A 711 -19.50 15.21 -30.07
CA GLY A 711 -20.57 14.27 -30.36
C GLY A 711 -21.94 14.80 -29.96
N GLY A 712 -22.96 13.95 -30.06
CA GLY A 712 -24.33 14.27 -29.69
C GLY A 712 -25.27 13.07 -29.75
N PRO A 713 -26.50 13.23 -29.22
CA PRO A 713 -27.54 12.22 -29.37
C PRO A 713 -28.02 12.16 -30.83
N ASP A 714 -28.37 10.95 -31.28
CA ASP A 714 -29.14 10.70 -32.51
C ASP A 714 -28.53 11.30 -33.79
N GLY A 715 -27.19 11.32 -33.87
CA GLY A 715 -26.49 11.88 -35.03
C GLY A 715 -26.40 13.41 -35.02
N GLY A 716 -26.72 14.06 -33.91
CA GLY A 716 -26.63 15.51 -33.74
C GLY A 716 -25.23 16.06 -33.46
N GLY A 717 -24.20 15.21 -33.48
CA GLY A 717 -22.80 15.62 -33.30
C GLY A 717 -22.20 16.32 -34.52
N SER A 718 -20.92 16.67 -34.40
CA SER A 718 -20.14 17.32 -35.46
C SER A 718 -19.97 16.37 -36.64
N ALA A 719 -19.99 16.89 -37.87
CA ALA A 719 -19.97 16.08 -39.09
C ALA A 719 -18.80 15.07 -39.15
N ALA A 720 -17.60 15.45 -38.68
CA ALA A 720 -16.45 14.56 -38.67
C ALA A 720 -16.59 13.40 -37.65
N VAL A 721 -17.18 13.68 -36.49
CA VAL A 721 -17.48 12.68 -35.45
C VAL A 721 -18.53 11.69 -35.96
N GLU A 722 -19.64 12.20 -36.50
CA GLU A 722 -20.73 11.34 -36.99
C GLU A 722 -20.31 10.51 -38.21
N ALA A 723 -19.51 11.08 -39.11
CA ALA A 723 -18.96 10.33 -40.23
C ALA A 723 -18.01 9.20 -39.77
N ALA A 724 -17.22 9.43 -38.70
CA ALA A 724 -16.40 8.38 -38.11
C ALA A 724 -17.25 7.28 -37.46
N ALA A 725 -18.32 7.67 -36.76
CA ALA A 725 -19.28 6.75 -36.17
C ALA A 725 -19.99 5.90 -37.23
N ASP A 726 -20.43 6.50 -38.35
CA ASP A 726 -21.07 5.76 -39.44
C ASP A 726 -20.13 4.75 -40.09
N ARG A 727 -18.87 5.15 -40.37
CA ARG A 727 -17.88 4.23 -40.94
C ARG A 727 -17.60 3.04 -40.04
N VAL A 728 -17.47 3.25 -38.72
CA VAL A 728 -17.22 2.13 -37.80
C VAL A 728 -18.44 1.22 -37.65
N ILE A 729 -19.66 1.76 -37.67
CA ILE A 729 -20.89 0.94 -37.65
C ILE A 729 -20.91 0.02 -38.87
N ASP A 730 -20.62 0.55 -40.06
CA ASP A 730 -20.57 -0.24 -41.29
C ASP A 730 -19.42 -1.26 -41.26
N GLN A 731 -18.26 -0.89 -40.71
CA GLN A 731 -17.12 -1.79 -40.54
C GLN A 731 -17.46 -2.96 -39.61
N ILE A 732 -18.09 -2.69 -38.45
CA ILE A 732 -18.51 -3.74 -37.51
C ILE A 732 -19.55 -4.65 -38.17
N ALA A 733 -20.56 -4.07 -38.84
CA ALA A 733 -21.59 -4.81 -39.57
C ALA A 733 -20.96 -5.77 -40.60
N GLN A 734 -20.01 -5.27 -41.39
CA GLN A 734 -19.35 -6.07 -42.42
C GLN A 734 -18.45 -7.16 -41.83
N TRP A 735 -17.59 -6.81 -40.87
CA TRP A 735 -16.55 -7.72 -40.37
C TRP A 735 -17.10 -8.77 -39.42
N ALA A 736 -18.11 -8.43 -38.60
CA ALA A 736 -18.78 -9.38 -37.72
C ALA A 736 -19.88 -10.18 -38.42
N GLY A 737 -20.25 -9.83 -39.67
CA GLY A 737 -21.29 -10.53 -40.42
C GLY A 737 -22.72 -10.17 -39.99
N VAL A 738 -22.95 -8.94 -39.55
CA VAL A 738 -24.26 -8.42 -39.09
C VAL A 738 -24.74 -7.32 -40.06
N PRO A 739 -25.19 -7.68 -41.28
CA PRO A 739 -25.47 -6.70 -42.35
C PRO A 739 -26.62 -5.74 -42.03
N ASP A 740 -27.51 -6.10 -41.09
CA ASP A 740 -28.67 -5.31 -40.68
C ASP A 740 -28.43 -4.50 -39.38
N LEU A 741 -27.17 -4.40 -38.93
CA LEU A 741 -26.81 -3.72 -37.68
C LEU A 741 -27.33 -2.28 -37.64
N ARG A 742 -27.20 -1.55 -38.76
CA ARG A 742 -27.59 -0.14 -38.85
C ARG A 742 -29.10 0.05 -38.66
N GLU A 743 -29.91 -0.82 -39.25
CA GLU A 743 -31.38 -0.81 -39.17
C GLU A 743 -31.91 -1.21 -37.79
N ARG A 744 -31.06 -1.84 -36.98
CA ARG A 744 -31.39 -2.30 -35.62
C ARG A 744 -31.04 -1.30 -34.52
N ILE A 745 -30.29 -0.23 -34.84
CA ILE A 745 -29.94 0.81 -33.86
C ILE A 745 -31.20 1.60 -33.48
N VAL A 746 -31.56 1.56 -32.20
CA VAL A 746 -32.70 2.29 -31.61
C VAL A 746 -32.26 3.44 -30.71
N VAL A 747 -31.02 3.41 -30.21
CA VAL A 747 -30.39 4.51 -29.47
C VAL A 747 -29.02 4.77 -30.07
N ARG A 748 -28.67 6.04 -30.32
CA ARG A 748 -27.33 6.46 -30.71
C ARG A 748 -26.91 7.63 -29.85
N HIS A 749 -25.69 7.57 -29.32
CA HIS A 749 -25.01 8.70 -28.73
C HIS A 749 -23.55 8.67 -29.18
N THR A 750 -22.97 9.83 -29.44
CA THR A 750 -21.55 9.96 -29.78
C THR A 750 -20.87 10.93 -28.82
N VAL A 751 -19.56 10.74 -28.63
CA VAL A 751 -18.69 11.67 -27.90
C VAL A 751 -17.42 11.87 -28.73
N GLY A 752 -16.98 13.12 -28.89
CA GLY A 752 -15.79 13.49 -29.64
C GLY A 752 -14.71 14.16 -28.77
N PRO A 753 -13.51 14.44 -29.32
CA PRO A 753 -12.40 15.05 -28.59
C PRO A 753 -12.73 16.40 -27.93
N GLU A 754 -13.62 17.20 -28.51
CA GLU A 754 -14.05 18.47 -27.91
C GLU A 754 -14.82 18.26 -26.61
N ASP A 755 -15.61 17.19 -26.50
CA ASP A 755 -16.32 16.86 -25.26
C ASP A 755 -15.32 16.51 -24.14
N PHE A 756 -14.29 15.72 -24.44
CA PHE A 756 -13.24 15.41 -23.46
C PHE A 756 -12.48 16.65 -22.98
N ARG A 757 -12.26 17.63 -23.86
CA ARG A 757 -11.66 18.92 -23.50
C ARG A 757 -12.62 19.74 -22.63
N ARG A 758 -13.89 19.83 -23.03
CA ARG A 758 -14.92 20.63 -22.35
C ARG A 758 -15.26 20.08 -20.97
N ASP A 759 -15.46 18.77 -20.85
CA ASP A 759 -16.06 18.13 -19.68
C ASP A 759 -14.99 17.74 -18.64
N PHE A 760 -13.84 17.22 -19.10
CA PHE A 760 -12.76 16.74 -18.22
C PHE A 760 -11.51 17.62 -18.20
N ASN A 761 -11.52 18.77 -18.90
CA ASN A 761 -10.35 19.62 -19.09
C ASN A 761 -9.14 18.86 -19.70
N SER A 762 -9.41 17.83 -20.51
CA SER A 762 -8.37 16.95 -21.06
C SER A 762 -7.45 17.71 -22.00
N TRP A 763 -6.14 17.58 -21.79
CA TRP A 763 -5.14 18.21 -22.66
C TRP A 763 -5.32 17.76 -24.12
N ARG A 764 -5.61 18.69 -25.04
CA ARG A 764 -5.93 18.38 -26.45
C ARG A 764 -7.08 17.39 -26.67
N GLY A 765 -8.01 17.24 -25.71
CA GLY A 765 -9.13 16.31 -25.87
C GLY A 765 -8.74 14.82 -25.88
N ASN A 766 -7.58 14.48 -25.31
CA ASN A 766 -7.15 13.08 -25.20
C ASN A 766 -8.02 12.28 -24.21
N VAL A 767 -8.06 10.96 -24.37
CA VAL A 767 -8.83 10.05 -23.49
C VAL A 767 -7.98 9.32 -22.46
N LEU A 768 -6.67 9.27 -22.66
CA LEU A 768 -5.74 8.44 -21.88
C LEU A 768 -4.50 9.23 -21.38
N GLY A 769 -4.61 10.52 -21.12
CA GLY A 769 -3.50 11.35 -20.63
C GLY A 769 -2.25 11.36 -21.55
N PRO A 770 -1.06 11.69 -21.00
CA PRO A 770 0.19 11.66 -21.76
C PRO A 770 0.61 10.24 -22.17
N ALA A 771 1.06 10.09 -23.41
CA ALA A 771 1.53 8.82 -23.98
C ALA A 771 2.68 8.20 -23.16
N HIS A 772 2.69 6.88 -23.02
CA HIS A 772 3.76 6.13 -22.33
C HIS A 772 4.93 5.80 -23.28
N VAL A 773 5.61 6.85 -23.72
CA VAL A 773 6.92 6.72 -24.38
C VAL A 773 8.03 6.72 -23.32
N LEU A 774 9.22 6.21 -23.65
CA LEU A 774 10.34 6.08 -22.70
C LEU A 774 10.61 7.36 -21.87
N LYS A 775 10.58 8.54 -22.51
CA LYS A 775 10.81 9.85 -21.86
C LYS A 775 9.64 10.35 -21.01
N GLN A 776 8.51 9.64 -21.00
CA GLN A 776 7.26 9.97 -20.30
C GLN A 776 6.78 8.83 -19.37
N SER A 777 7.65 7.83 -19.13
CA SER A 777 7.39 6.67 -18.26
C SER A 777 8.18 6.74 -16.95
N ALA A 778 7.71 5.99 -15.93
CA ALA A 778 8.34 5.88 -14.61
C ALA A 778 8.69 7.25 -14.00
N PHE A 779 9.90 7.43 -13.49
CA PHE A 779 10.35 8.67 -12.83
C PHE A 779 10.48 9.89 -13.77
N PHE A 780 10.35 9.72 -15.09
CA PHE A 780 10.30 10.84 -16.05
C PHE A 780 8.89 11.43 -16.24
N ARG A 781 7.86 10.75 -15.73
CA ARG A 781 6.46 11.22 -15.73
C ARG A 781 6.27 12.34 -14.69
N GLY A 782 5.14 13.04 -14.77
CA GLY A 782 4.75 14.05 -13.76
C GLY A 782 4.72 13.46 -12.35
N THR A 783 5.28 14.17 -11.37
CA THR A 783 5.32 13.74 -9.96
C THR A 783 4.00 14.08 -9.26
N ASN A 784 3.69 13.46 -8.11
CA ASN A 784 2.48 13.77 -7.32
C ASN A 784 2.54 15.06 -6.49
N LYS A 785 3.56 15.91 -6.69
CA LYS A 785 3.71 17.16 -5.92
C LYS A 785 4.27 18.30 -6.74
N SER A 786 3.80 19.50 -6.43
CA SER A 786 4.36 20.72 -7.00
C SER A 786 5.77 20.94 -6.48
N ARG A 787 6.68 21.33 -7.38
CA ARG A 787 8.03 21.81 -7.00
C ARG A 787 7.97 23.28 -6.60
N ARG A 788 7.04 24.04 -7.17
CA ARG A 788 6.91 25.49 -7.03
C ARG A 788 5.97 25.94 -5.90
N VAL A 789 5.00 25.12 -5.51
CA VAL A 789 4.01 25.48 -4.47
C VAL A 789 4.02 24.44 -3.36
N GLN A 790 4.19 24.87 -2.11
CA GLN A 790 4.10 23.98 -0.95
C GLN A 790 2.63 23.66 -0.65
N GLY A 791 2.32 22.40 -0.37
CA GLY A 791 0.95 21.97 -0.06
C GLY A 791 0.06 21.79 -1.30
N LEU A 792 0.61 21.96 -2.52
CA LEU A 792 -0.07 21.56 -3.75
C LEU A 792 0.44 20.19 -4.21
N HIS A 793 -0.50 19.26 -4.32
CA HIS A 793 -0.26 17.89 -4.74
C HIS A 793 -1.14 17.51 -5.93
N TYR A 794 -0.76 16.43 -6.60
CA TYR A 794 -1.41 15.92 -7.80
C TYR A 794 -1.66 14.42 -7.67
N CYS A 795 -2.79 13.92 -8.17
CA CYS A 795 -3.04 12.48 -8.29
C CYS A 795 -3.83 12.17 -9.57
N GLY A 796 -3.74 10.92 -10.03
CA GLY A 796 -4.47 10.42 -11.20
C GLY A 796 -3.61 10.28 -12.46
N ALA A 797 -4.29 10.11 -13.60
CA ALA A 797 -3.71 9.55 -14.84
C ALA A 797 -2.56 10.37 -15.47
N SER A 798 -2.49 11.67 -15.19
CA SER A 798 -1.44 12.57 -15.72
C SER A 798 -0.15 12.56 -14.88
N THR A 799 -0.13 11.81 -13.77
CA THR A 799 0.98 11.72 -12.82
C THR A 799 1.47 10.27 -12.68
N ILE A 800 2.49 10.02 -11.87
CA ILE A 800 2.89 8.67 -11.50
C ILE A 800 1.78 7.97 -10.67
N PRO A 801 1.61 6.65 -10.82
CA PRO A 801 2.37 5.76 -11.72
C PRO A 801 1.93 5.79 -13.19
N GLY A 802 0.69 6.16 -13.51
CA GLY A 802 0.20 6.16 -14.90
C GLY A 802 -1.30 6.20 -15.07
N ILE A 803 -1.78 5.73 -16.23
CA ILE A 803 -3.19 5.70 -16.63
C ILE A 803 -3.86 4.40 -16.17
N GLY A 804 -5.18 4.45 -16.00
CA GLY A 804 -6.00 3.30 -15.62
C GLY A 804 -6.48 3.40 -14.17
N LEU A 805 -7.61 2.75 -13.87
CA LEU A 805 -8.20 2.78 -12.54
C LEU A 805 -7.24 2.25 -11.45
N PRO A 806 -6.53 1.11 -11.63
CA PRO A 806 -5.53 0.66 -10.66
C PRO A 806 -4.43 1.71 -10.43
N MET A 807 -3.90 2.30 -11.49
CA MET A 807 -2.85 3.32 -11.37
C MET A 807 -3.34 4.57 -10.65
N CYS A 808 -4.60 4.96 -10.84
CA CYS A 808 -5.22 6.09 -10.15
C CYS A 808 -5.37 5.84 -8.64
N LEU A 809 -5.74 4.62 -8.23
CA LEU A 809 -5.77 4.23 -6.81
C LEU A 809 -4.37 4.27 -6.18
N ILE A 810 -3.37 3.73 -6.87
CA ILE A 810 -1.97 3.78 -6.44
C ILE A 810 -1.48 5.23 -6.34
N SER A 811 -1.85 6.09 -7.29
CA SER A 811 -1.50 7.51 -7.28
C SER A 811 -2.03 8.24 -6.03
N ALA A 812 -3.26 7.91 -5.60
CA ALA A 812 -3.83 8.42 -4.35
C ALA A 812 -3.08 7.92 -3.10
N GLU A 813 -2.58 6.69 -3.13
CA GLU A 813 -1.76 6.15 -2.04
C GLU A 813 -0.37 6.81 -1.98
N ILE A 814 0.29 6.98 -3.13
CA ILE A 814 1.59 7.68 -3.22
C ILE A 814 1.47 9.10 -2.66
N LEU A 815 0.37 9.79 -2.95
CA LEU A 815 0.06 11.10 -2.37
C LEU A 815 0.07 11.04 -0.83
N LEU A 816 -0.64 10.08 -0.23
CA LEU A 816 -0.68 9.92 1.23
C LEU A 816 0.71 9.59 1.80
N LYS A 817 1.47 8.72 1.13
CA LYS A 817 2.86 8.41 1.49
C LYS A 817 3.73 9.67 1.49
N ASP A 818 3.63 10.49 0.46
CA ASP A 818 4.36 11.76 0.35
C ASP A 818 3.98 12.73 1.49
N LEU A 819 2.71 12.82 1.86
CA LEU A 819 2.25 13.64 2.99
C LEU A 819 2.74 13.13 4.35
N ARG A 820 2.92 11.81 4.48
CA ARG A 820 3.51 11.14 5.66
C ARG A 820 5.04 11.15 5.66
N GLY A 821 5.68 11.54 4.55
CA GLY A 821 7.13 11.46 4.37
C GLY A 821 7.65 10.02 4.25
N ASP A 822 6.78 9.08 3.84
CA ASP A 822 7.14 7.70 3.58
C ASP A 822 7.79 7.57 2.20
N THR A 823 9.04 7.12 2.17
CA THR A 823 9.82 6.88 0.95
C THR A 823 9.97 5.40 0.61
N SER A 824 9.20 4.51 1.25
CA SER A 824 9.20 3.08 0.97
C SER A 824 8.72 2.78 -0.46
N THR A 825 9.08 1.61 -0.99
CA THR A 825 8.72 1.19 -2.36
C THR A 825 7.43 0.39 -2.44
N GLY A 826 7.03 -0.23 -1.33
CA GLY A 826 5.87 -1.10 -1.26
C GLY A 826 4.58 -0.36 -0.90
N ARG A 827 3.49 -1.12 -0.91
CA ARG A 827 2.16 -0.73 -0.44
C ARG A 827 2.18 -0.25 1.01
N LEU A 828 1.26 0.64 1.37
CA LEU A 828 0.97 1.00 2.75
C LEU A 828 0.47 -0.24 3.51
N ALA A 829 0.74 -0.27 4.82
CA ALA A 829 0.21 -1.33 5.67
C ALA A 829 -1.32 -1.23 5.76
N GLU A 830 -1.99 -2.34 5.51
CA GLU A 830 -3.44 -2.48 5.66
C GLU A 830 -3.81 -2.47 7.15
N PRO A 831 -4.92 -1.83 7.57
CA PRO A 831 -5.45 -2.01 8.91
C PRO A 831 -5.82 -3.48 9.13
N LEU A 832 -5.68 -3.98 10.36
CA LEU A 832 -6.31 -5.24 10.76
C LEU A 832 -7.81 -5.07 10.59
N VAL A 833 -8.38 -5.65 9.53
CA VAL A 833 -9.83 -5.79 9.41
C VAL A 833 -10.24 -6.71 10.57
N PRO A 834 -11.13 -6.30 11.49
CA PRO A 834 -11.75 -7.26 12.38
C PRO A 834 -12.41 -8.31 11.48
N GLY A 835 -11.97 -9.57 11.55
CA GLY A 835 -12.55 -10.63 10.74
C GLY A 835 -14.07 -10.59 10.83
N ALA A 836 -14.72 -10.59 9.67
CA ALA A 836 -16.17 -10.62 9.53
C ALA A 836 -16.79 -11.84 10.21
#